data_AF-A0A3Q2QYF0-F1
#
_entry.id   AF-A0A3Q2QYF0-F1
#
_cell.length_a   1.000
_cell.length_b   1.000
_cell.length_c   1.000
_cell.angle_alpha   90.00
_cell.angle_beta   90.00
_cell.angle_gamma   90.00
#
_symmetry.space_group_name_H-M   'P 1'
#
loop_
_entity.id
_entity.type
_entity.pdbx_description
1 polymer ?
#
loop_
_entity_poly.entity_id
_entity_poly.type
_entity_poly.pdbx_seq_one_letter_code
_entity_poly.pdbx_strand_id
1 'polypeptide(L)'
;MILFFSRQGGAPPTPPIVINKYSDEQLRHISRRMKERLSLYKEKVTDRYASSAEITPPVSEYHHIPPLCVHTLSGCDTSILMMLRTTWRLKIFLRSLICCFALLAPLLPKDEFTRVIEERARQAEEERIKKEEADKKRKEEQEKKKKEAEEKKKEEEEKRKEEEKKVKVPLKTRLIGAYWSSVDFVMKPLEDRMDPVLGHTIDPFTDRRYIAWLSVVTVAINYNTWFITVRMCFPYHTETSIPIWFTMDILADVIYFLDAILFQPRKQFVKGGDIIVINKSLFENRSSYLFRLFADVISLLPFDLLYLQFGFKSGFRANRLLKIDTFFEFSDRLESILAKAYIWRVIRTIGYLLFMLHLNACFYYVASEYQGIGGTKWVYSGLGSAYLRCYYFAVRSLINIGGLNEPHTVFEITFQMTNFFVGVFVFSSLIGQMRDVIGAATAGQTYFRTSMDNTVAYMVTNNIPSLVQNRVRTWYTYTWDAQGMLDESELLEKMPLVMRTAIAVDINLATFQKIDLFKGCDQQMLVDMLLRLKSIIYLPGDFVVKKGDIGKEMYIIKSGAVQVVGGPDNSIVFVTLKAGCVFGEISLLQSSKDGGNRRTANVKAYGFANLFVLEKKDLFDILVHYPESQKVLARKGTQDQCPARIMPKPYWKGYLSAGF
;
A
#
# COMPACT_ATOMS: atom_id res chain seq x y z
N MET A 1 -19.96 30.69 58.00
CA MET A 1 -21.34 30.25 58.32
C MET A 1 -21.55 28.90 57.66
N ILE A 2 -21.56 27.85 58.48
CA ILE A 2 -21.69 26.44 58.09
C ILE A 2 -23.14 26.21 57.65
N LEU A 3 -23.37 25.64 56.46
CA LEU A 3 -24.69 25.16 56.06
C LEU A 3 -24.62 23.66 55.75
N PHE A 4 -25.24 22.92 56.67
CA PHE A 4 -25.60 21.52 56.61
C PHE A 4 -26.46 21.23 55.36
N PHE A 5 -26.05 20.29 54.52
CA PHE A 5 -26.98 19.57 53.65
C PHE A 5 -27.30 18.21 54.27
N SER A 6 -28.54 18.09 54.71
CA SER A 6 -29.13 16.89 55.30
C SER A 6 -29.19 15.75 54.28
N ARG A 7 -28.72 14.58 54.67
CA ARG A 7 -28.69 13.35 53.89
C ARG A 7 -30.08 12.70 53.97
N GLN A 8 -30.92 12.90 52.96
CA GLN A 8 -32.17 12.13 52.84
C GLN A 8 -31.84 10.65 52.55
N GLY A 9 -32.39 9.76 53.37
CA GLY A 9 -32.28 8.31 53.21
C GLY A 9 -32.97 7.84 51.94
N GLY A 10 -32.23 7.16 51.07
CA GLY A 10 -32.78 6.49 49.90
C GLY A 10 -33.67 5.30 50.29
N ALA A 11 -34.73 5.08 49.52
CA ALA A 11 -35.64 3.95 49.66
C ALA A 11 -34.89 2.60 49.55
N PRO A 12 -35.35 1.53 50.22
CA PRO A 12 -34.73 0.21 50.11
C PRO A 12 -34.82 -0.31 48.65
N PRO A 13 -33.77 -0.98 48.14
CA PRO A 13 -33.79 -1.52 46.78
C PRO A 13 -34.88 -2.57 46.64
N THR A 14 -35.65 -2.50 45.55
CA THR A 14 -36.63 -3.51 45.18
C THR A 14 -35.95 -4.87 44.99
N PRO A 15 -36.53 -5.99 45.46
CA PRO A 15 -35.93 -7.30 45.27
C PRO A 15 -35.83 -7.65 43.78
N PRO A 16 -34.73 -8.28 43.34
CA PRO A 16 -34.53 -8.62 41.93
C PRO A 16 -35.56 -9.66 41.48
N ILE A 17 -36.12 -9.44 40.28
CA ILE A 17 -37.05 -10.37 39.63
C ILE A 17 -36.29 -11.66 39.29
N VAL A 18 -36.56 -12.74 40.02
CA VAL A 18 -35.96 -14.06 39.77
C VAL A 18 -36.77 -14.75 38.66
N ILE A 19 -36.29 -14.68 37.42
CA ILE A 19 -36.92 -15.35 36.27
C ILE A 19 -36.62 -16.88 36.31
N ASN A 20 -35.45 -17.27 36.83
CA ASN A 20 -35.06 -18.67 37.04
C ASN A 20 -34.06 -18.78 38.21
N LYS A 21 -34.44 -19.52 39.26
CA LYS A 21 -33.66 -19.66 40.50
C LYS A 21 -32.28 -20.30 40.26
N TYR A 22 -32.19 -21.26 39.34
CA TYR A 22 -30.94 -21.95 39.04
C TYR A 22 -29.93 -21.02 38.35
N SER A 23 -30.40 -20.22 37.39
CA SER A 23 -29.58 -19.25 36.67
C SER A 23 -29.04 -18.16 37.58
N ASP A 24 -29.87 -17.66 38.50
CA ASP A 24 -29.49 -16.61 39.45
C ASP A 24 -28.48 -17.12 40.49
N GLU A 25 -28.61 -18.37 40.94
CA GLU A 25 -27.67 -19.01 41.86
C GLU A 25 -26.29 -19.24 41.21
N GLN A 26 -26.27 -19.64 39.93
CA GLN A 26 -25.04 -19.73 39.12
C GLN A 26 -24.38 -18.36 38.93
N LEU A 27 -25.15 -17.32 38.59
CA LEU A 27 -24.62 -15.95 38.41
C LEU A 27 -24.07 -15.38 39.73
N ARG A 28 -24.74 -15.63 40.86
CA ARG A 28 -24.25 -15.26 42.19
C ARG A 28 -22.95 -15.98 42.55
N HIS A 29 -22.85 -17.27 42.23
CA HIS A 29 -21.65 -18.05 42.44
C HIS A 29 -20.47 -17.54 41.61
N ILE A 30 -20.69 -17.23 40.32
CA ILE A 30 -19.67 -16.63 39.43
C ILE A 30 -19.23 -15.26 39.94
N SER A 31 -20.19 -14.40 40.32
CA SER A 31 -19.91 -13.06 40.85
C SER A 31 -19.07 -13.12 42.13
N ARG A 32 -19.37 -14.05 43.04
CA ARG A 32 -18.59 -14.26 44.27
C ARG A 32 -17.16 -14.69 43.95
N ARG A 33 -16.99 -15.64 43.03
CA ARG A 33 -15.67 -16.13 42.57
C ARG A 33 -14.85 -15.03 41.88
N MET A 34 -15.49 -14.15 41.10
CA MET A 34 -14.83 -13.00 40.48
C MET A 34 -14.36 -11.98 41.51
N LYS A 35 -15.17 -11.71 42.56
CA LYS A 35 -14.77 -10.81 43.65
C LYS A 35 -13.61 -11.36 44.47
N GLU A 36 -13.61 -12.66 44.77
CA GLU A 36 -12.52 -13.34 45.47
C GLU A 36 -11.21 -13.31 44.66
N ARG A 37 -11.28 -13.52 43.34
CA ARG A 37 -10.12 -13.35 42.46
C ARG A 37 -9.61 -11.92 42.45
N LEU A 38 -10.52 -10.93 42.38
CA LEU A 38 -10.15 -9.53 42.39
C LEU A 38 -9.47 -9.11 43.70
N SER A 39 -9.96 -9.58 44.85
CA SER A 39 -9.30 -9.34 46.15
C SER A 39 -7.92 -9.98 46.21
N LEU A 40 -7.79 -11.21 45.72
CA LEU A 40 -6.52 -11.94 45.69
C LEU A 40 -5.50 -11.28 44.74
N TYR A 41 -5.93 -10.75 43.60
CA TYR A 41 -5.06 -9.94 42.72
C TYR A 41 -4.67 -8.61 43.37
N LYS A 42 -5.59 -7.95 44.08
CA LYS A 42 -5.30 -6.70 44.78
C LYS A 42 -4.26 -6.90 45.88
N GLU A 43 -4.35 -8.02 46.60
CA GLU A 43 -3.37 -8.43 47.61
C GLU A 43 -2.01 -8.75 46.96
N LYS A 44 -1.98 -9.53 45.88
CA LYS A 44 -0.75 -9.84 45.11
C LYS A 44 -0.09 -8.60 44.48
N VAL A 45 -0.84 -7.56 44.12
CA VAL A 45 -0.29 -6.29 43.61
C VAL A 45 0.33 -5.44 44.73
N THR A 46 -0.09 -5.65 45.97
CA THR A 46 0.38 -4.87 47.13
C THR A 46 1.68 -5.46 47.71
N ASP A 47 1.92 -6.76 47.52
CA ASP A 47 3.15 -7.43 47.98
C ASP A 47 4.25 -7.45 46.89
N ARG A 48 5.38 -6.78 47.16
CA ARG A 48 6.47 -6.58 46.18
C ARG A 48 7.38 -7.82 46.01
N TYR A 49 7.22 -8.85 46.83
CA TYR A 49 8.04 -10.08 46.80
C TYR A 49 7.27 -11.38 46.54
N ALA A 50 5.94 -11.33 46.39
CA ALA A 50 5.11 -12.49 46.05
C ALA A 50 5.08 -12.78 44.53
N SER A 51 6.25 -12.97 43.92
CA SER A 51 6.37 -13.50 42.56
C SER A 51 7.10 -14.84 42.59
N SER A 52 6.37 -15.89 42.96
CA SER A 52 6.73 -17.28 42.68
C SER A 52 5.63 -17.94 41.86
N ALA A 53 6.00 -18.87 40.98
CA ALA A 53 5.10 -19.54 40.05
C ALA A 53 4.25 -20.59 40.76
N GLU A 54 2.92 -20.40 40.79
CA GLU A 54 2.01 -21.50 41.09
C GLU A 54 1.91 -22.43 39.87
N ILE A 55 2.08 -23.72 40.14
CA ILE A 55 1.83 -24.85 39.25
C ILE A 55 0.47 -24.70 38.58
N THR A 56 0.44 -24.83 37.25
CA THR A 56 -0.81 -24.95 36.47
C THR A 56 -1.67 -26.07 37.05
N PRO A 57 -2.99 -25.86 37.23
CA PRO A 57 -3.86 -26.94 37.71
C PRO A 57 -3.78 -28.12 36.73
N PRO A 58 -3.85 -29.38 37.22
CA PRO A 58 -3.85 -30.53 36.34
C PRO A 58 -5.03 -30.46 35.37
N VAL A 59 -4.77 -30.84 34.12
CA VAL A 59 -5.77 -30.95 33.05
C VAL A 59 -6.87 -31.90 33.54
N SER A 60 -8.09 -31.39 33.71
CA SER A 60 -9.25 -32.23 34.02
C SER A 60 -9.53 -33.16 32.84
N GLU A 61 -9.72 -34.46 33.13
CA GLU A 61 -10.11 -35.49 32.18
C GLU A 61 -11.33 -35.09 31.34
N TYR A 62 -11.23 -35.37 30.04
CA TYR A 62 -12.34 -35.31 29.08
C TYR A 62 -13.42 -36.33 29.48
N HIS A 63 -14.60 -35.86 29.90
CA HIS A 63 -15.80 -36.69 29.87
C HIS A 63 -16.36 -36.70 28.44
N HIS A 64 -16.39 -37.89 27.84
CA HIS A 64 -17.12 -38.17 26.61
C HIS A 64 -18.62 -37.93 26.81
N ILE A 65 -19.22 -37.11 25.95
CA ILE A 65 -20.67 -37.05 25.72
C ILE A 65 -20.91 -37.35 24.22
N PRO A 66 -21.85 -38.25 23.87
CA PRO A 66 -22.03 -38.79 22.51
C PRO A 66 -22.70 -37.81 21.53
N PRO A 67 -22.66 -38.08 20.21
CA PRO A 67 -23.12 -37.13 19.20
C PRO A 67 -24.64 -37.20 19.04
N LEU A 68 -25.30 -36.04 19.02
CA LEU A 68 -26.67 -35.89 18.56
C LEU A 68 -26.72 -34.91 17.39
N CYS A 69 -27.39 -35.39 16.34
CA CYS A 69 -27.64 -34.80 15.03
C CYS A 69 -27.89 -33.29 15.03
N VAL A 70 -27.21 -32.59 14.12
CA VAL A 70 -27.62 -31.27 13.63
C VAL A 70 -28.22 -31.46 12.24
N HIS A 71 -29.57 -31.43 12.17
CA HIS A 71 -30.28 -31.08 10.95
C HIS A 71 -30.39 -29.55 10.87
N THR A 72 -30.08 -29.03 9.68
CA THR A 72 -30.66 -27.85 9.02
C THR A 72 -30.44 -26.46 9.62
N LEU A 73 -29.52 -25.69 9.00
CA LEU A 73 -29.84 -24.52 8.15
C LEU A 73 -28.55 -23.71 7.89
N SER A 74 -27.83 -24.03 6.79
CA SER A 74 -26.98 -23.05 6.11
C SER A 74 -27.52 -22.85 4.69
N GLY A 75 -28.12 -21.69 4.48
CA GLY A 75 -28.46 -21.15 3.16
C GLY A 75 -27.50 -20.01 2.85
N CYS A 76 -27.19 -19.89 1.56
CA CYS A 76 -26.33 -18.89 0.90
C CYS A 76 -24.82 -19.10 1.02
N ASP A 77 -24.28 -19.96 0.14
CA ASP A 77 -23.10 -19.61 -0.68
C ASP A 77 -22.93 -20.62 -1.84
N THR A 78 -23.95 -20.73 -2.68
CA THR A 78 -23.93 -21.58 -3.88
C THR A 78 -24.51 -20.83 -5.08
N SER A 79 -23.71 -19.98 -5.71
CA SER A 79 -24.02 -19.49 -7.06
C SER A 79 -22.82 -19.29 -7.99
N ILE A 80 -21.58 -19.53 -7.53
CA ILE A 80 -20.38 -19.37 -8.39
C ILE A 80 -19.62 -20.70 -8.61
N LEU A 81 -19.87 -21.73 -7.79
CA LEU A 81 -19.19 -23.03 -7.91
C LEU A 81 -19.91 -24.06 -8.82
N MET A 82 -21.07 -23.72 -9.39
CA MET A 82 -21.89 -24.65 -10.18
C MET A 82 -21.70 -24.53 -11.70
N MET A 83 -21.00 -23.49 -12.19
CA MET A 83 -20.68 -23.34 -13.63
C MET A 83 -19.33 -23.91 -14.07
N LEU A 84 -18.43 -24.28 -13.15
CA LEU A 84 -17.12 -24.86 -13.48
C LEU A 84 -17.06 -26.39 -13.34
N ARG A 85 -18.17 -27.04 -12.94
CA ARG A 85 -18.24 -28.50 -12.72
C ARG A 85 -18.82 -29.30 -13.90
N THR A 86 -19.26 -28.63 -14.96
CA THR A 86 -19.85 -29.24 -16.17
C THR A 86 -18.87 -29.43 -17.33
N THR A 87 -17.67 -28.84 -17.29
CA THR A 87 -16.66 -28.99 -18.37
C THR A 87 -15.57 -30.02 -18.07
N TRP A 88 -15.49 -30.54 -16.84
CA TRP A 88 -14.50 -31.55 -16.43
C TRP A 88 -15.00 -33.00 -16.54
N ARG A 89 -16.32 -33.23 -16.56
CA ARG A 89 -16.91 -34.58 -16.69
C ARG A 89 -17.06 -35.08 -18.13
N LEU A 90 -16.81 -34.24 -19.15
CA LEU A 90 -16.85 -34.66 -20.56
C LEU A 90 -15.46 -35.09 -21.11
N LYS A 91 -14.37 -34.71 -20.44
CA LYS A 91 -13.00 -35.14 -20.81
C LYS A 91 -12.56 -36.48 -20.20
N ILE A 92 -13.24 -36.93 -19.15
CA ILE A 92 -12.98 -38.23 -18.50
C ILE A 92 -13.77 -39.37 -19.19
N PHE A 93 -14.89 -39.05 -19.86
CA PHE A 93 -15.70 -40.04 -20.57
C PHE A 93 -15.13 -40.43 -21.95
N LEU A 94 -14.35 -39.57 -22.62
CA LEU A 94 -13.74 -39.87 -23.93
C LEU A 94 -12.36 -40.56 -23.85
N ARG A 95 -11.71 -40.61 -22.69
CA ARG A 95 -10.42 -41.28 -22.49
C ARG A 95 -10.54 -42.74 -22.02
N SER A 96 -11.76 -43.19 -21.72
CA SER A 96 -12.04 -44.55 -21.24
C SER A 96 -12.46 -45.53 -22.35
N LEU A 97 -12.48 -45.11 -23.62
CA LEU A 97 -12.89 -45.94 -24.77
C LEU A 97 -11.74 -46.37 -25.70
N ILE A 98 -10.48 -46.05 -25.35
CA ILE A 98 -9.29 -46.42 -26.14
C ILE A 98 -8.33 -47.36 -25.36
N CYS A 99 -8.58 -47.62 -24.07
CA CYS A 99 -7.72 -48.48 -23.23
C CYS A 99 -8.17 -49.94 -23.08
N CYS A 100 -9.10 -50.44 -23.92
CA CYS A 100 -9.62 -51.81 -23.83
C CYS A 100 -9.01 -52.82 -24.81
N PHE A 101 -7.88 -52.52 -25.44
CA PHE A 101 -7.10 -53.54 -26.18
C PHE A 101 -5.69 -53.63 -25.63
N ALA A 102 -5.28 -54.87 -25.33
CA ALA A 102 -3.95 -55.33 -24.92
C ALA A 102 -3.65 -55.37 -23.41
N LEU A 103 -4.34 -56.27 -22.71
CA LEU A 103 -3.75 -57.03 -21.59
C LEU A 103 -3.60 -58.48 -22.03
N LEU A 104 -2.37 -58.91 -22.29
CA LEU A 104 -1.91 -60.30 -22.10
C LEU A 104 -0.40 -60.35 -22.37
N ALA A 105 0.38 -60.30 -21.29
CA ALA A 105 1.74 -60.81 -21.30
C ALA A 105 1.69 -62.32 -21.02
N PRO A 106 2.59 -63.10 -21.63
CA PRO A 106 3.32 -64.07 -20.82
C PRO A 106 4.84 -64.07 -21.09
N LEU A 107 5.56 -64.03 -19.97
CA LEU A 107 6.90 -64.56 -19.64
C LEU A 107 7.32 -65.78 -20.52
N LEU A 108 8.54 -65.96 -21.06
CA LEU A 108 9.90 -66.10 -20.48
C LEU A 108 10.90 -66.42 -21.67
N PRO A 109 12.23 -66.64 -21.49
CA PRO A 109 13.31 -66.00 -22.28
C PRO A 109 14.19 -66.95 -23.12
N LYS A 110 14.98 -66.38 -24.06
CA LYS A 110 16.45 -66.54 -24.24
C LYS A 110 16.88 -66.17 -25.67
N ASP A 111 17.55 -65.02 -25.76
CA ASP A 111 18.85 -64.81 -26.41
C ASP A 111 19.16 -65.59 -27.70
N GLU A 112 18.57 -65.14 -28.81
CA GLU A 112 19.25 -65.03 -30.14
C GLU A 112 18.38 -64.33 -31.21
N PHE A 113 17.19 -63.82 -30.84
CA PHE A 113 16.24 -63.18 -31.76
C PHE A 113 16.19 -61.65 -31.66
N THR A 114 16.77 -61.06 -30.60
CA THR A 114 16.69 -59.63 -30.26
C THR A 114 17.46 -58.73 -31.24
N ARG A 115 18.57 -59.20 -31.81
CA ARG A 115 19.42 -58.37 -32.70
C ARG A 115 18.79 -58.08 -34.06
N VAL A 116 18.00 -59.02 -34.62
CA VAL A 116 17.34 -58.83 -35.93
C VAL A 116 16.05 -58.00 -35.80
N ILE A 117 15.35 -58.09 -34.66
CA ILE A 117 14.19 -57.24 -34.37
C ILE A 117 14.64 -55.79 -34.11
N GLU A 118 15.76 -55.56 -33.41
CA GLU A 118 16.29 -54.21 -33.17
C GLU A 118 16.73 -53.48 -34.45
N GLU A 119 17.26 -54.20 -35.45
CA GLU A 119 17.59 -53.59 -36.75
C GLU A 119 16.35 -53.23 -37.57
N ARG A 120 15.34 -54.12 -37.61
CA ARG A 120 14.06 -53.81 -38.28
C ARG A 120 13.28 -52.71 -37.55
N ALA A 121 13.35 -52.66 -36.22
CA ALA A 121 12.75 -51.61 -35.41
C ALA A 121 13.44 -50.26 -35.65
N ARG A 122 14.77 -50.22 -35.79
CA ARG A 122 15.49 -48.99 -36.14
C ARG A 122 15.13 -48.47 -37.53
N GLN A 123 15.02 -49.33 -38.53
CA GLN A 123 14.60 -48.92 -39.88
C GLN A 123 13.14 -48.41 -39.90
N ALA A 124 12.23 -49.06 -39.18
CA ALA A 124 10.84 -48.61 -39.05
C ALA A 124 10.72 -47.28 -38.27
N GLU A 125 11.57 -47.07 -37.26
CA GLU A 125 11.61 -45.82 -36.50
C GLU A 125 12.17 -44.67 -37.37
N GLU A 126 13.21 -44.91 -38.18
CA GLU A 126 13.74 -43.91 -39.12
C GLU A 126 12.73 -43.51 -40.20
N GLU A 127 11.97 -44.46 -40.75
CA GLU A 127 10.88 -44.15 -41.70
C GLU A 127 9.74 -43.37 -41.03
N ARG A 128 9.39 -43.70 -39.77
CA ARG A 128 8.40 -42.93 -39.00
C ARG A 128 8.87 -41.50 -38.74
N ILE A 129 10.14 -41.30 -38.37
CA ILE A 129 10.72 -39.96 -38.15
C ILE A 129 10.72 -39.15 -39.45
N LYS A 130 11.10 -39.75 -40.59
CA LYS A 130 11.03 -39.07 -41.91
C LYS A 130 9.60 -38.68 -42.29
N LYS A 131 8.62 -39.52 -41.98
CA LYS A 131 7.20 -39.26 -42.26
C LYS A 131 6.64 -38.17 -41.34
N GLU A 132 7.02 -38.18 -40.05
CA GLU A 132 6.67 -37.12 -39.11
C GLU A 132 7.31 -35.79 -39.47
N GLU A 133 8.58 -35.75 -39.88
CA GLU A 133 9.21 -34.51 -40.36
C GLU A 133 8.55 -33.97 -41.63
N ALA A 134 8.15 -34.84 -42.56
CA ALA A 134 7.43 -34.45 -43.76
C ALA A 134 6.04 -33.88 -43.45
N ASP A 135 5.31 -34.50 -42.52
CA ASP A 135 4.00 -34.00 -42.07
C ASP A 135 4.12 -32.71 -41.25
N LYS A 136 5.21 -32.53 -40.50
CA LYS A 136 5.49 -31.31 -39.74
C LYS A 136 5.80 -30.15 -40.68
N LYS A 137 6.62 -30.38 -41.72
CA LYS A 137 6.86 -29.38 -42.78
C LYS A 137 5.59 -29.00 -43.53
N ARG A 138 4.72 -29.96 -43.86
CA ARG A 138 3.41 -29.68 -44.49
C ARG A 138 2.48 -28.88 -43.58
N LYS A 139 2.46 -29.16 -42.27
CA LYS A 139 1.68 -28.40 -41.29
C LYS A 139 2.22 -26.98 -41.12
N GLU A 140 3.53 -26.79 -41.05
CA GLU A 140 4.16 -25.47 -40.99
C GLU A 140 3.86 -24.63 -42.24
N GLU A 141 3.86 -25.26 -43.43
CA GLU A 141 3.53 -24.60 -44.69
C GLU A 141 2.04 -24.24 -44.78
N GLN A 142 1.13 -25.10 -44.29
CA GLN A 142 -0.29 -24.79 -44.17
C GLN A 142 -0.55 -23.68 -43.14
N GLU A 143 0.18 -23.66 -42.02
CA GLU A 143 0.04 -22.63 -41.00
C GLU A 143 0.57 -21.28 -41.48
N LYS A 144 1.68 -21.25 -42.25
CA LYS A 144 2.16 -20.04 -42.93
C LYS A 144 1.12 -19.49 -43.91
N LYS A 145 0.56 -20.34 -44.78
CA LYS A 145 -0.50 -19.92 -45.72
C LYS A 145 -1.75 -19.42 -45.00
N LYS A 146 -2.09 -20.01 -43.85
CA LYS A 146 -3.22 -19.58 -43.03
C LYS A 146 -2.96 -18.22 -42.37
N LYS A 147 -1.74 -17.99 -41.86
CA LYS A 147 -1.31 -16.69 -41.31
C LYS A 147 -1.30 -15.60 -42.38
N GLU A 148 -0.75 -15.86 -43.56
CA GLU A 148 -0.77 -14.92 -44.69
C GLU A 148 -2.20 -14.59 -45.16
N ALA A 149 -3.12 -15.57 -45.15
CA ALA A 149 -4.53 -15.34 -45.49
C ALA A 149 -5.27 -14.55 -44.40
N GLU A 150 -4.92 -14.73 -43.13
CA GLU A 150 -5.46 -13.95 -42.02
C GLU A 150 -4.96 -12.50 -42.02
N GLU A 151 -3.69 -12.30 -42.38
CA GLU A 151 -3.08 -10.96 -42.52
C GLU A 151 -3.69 -10.19 -43.68
N LYS A 152 -3.89 -10.83 -44.84
CA LYS A 152 -4.60 -10.21 -45.97
C LYS A 152 -6.06 -9.87 -45.66
N LYS A 153 -6.76 -10.73 -44.91
CA LYS A 153 -8.12 -10.43 -44.43
C LYS A 153 -8.14 -9.25 -43.46
N LYS A 154 -7.15 -9.14 -42.57
CA LYS A 154 -7.03 -8.00 -41.66
C LYS A 154 -6.73 -6.71 -42.41
N GLU A 155 -5.84 -6.73 -43.41
CA GLU A 155 -5.57 -5.56 -44.26
C GLU A 155 -6.80 -5.14 -45.08
N GLU A 156 -7.56 -6.08 -45.66
CA GLU A 156 -8.80 -5.76 -46.37
C GLU A 156 -9.90 -5.22 -45.44
N GLU A 157 -9.99 -5.75 -44.21
CA GLU A 157 -10.94 -5.27 -43.22
C GLU A 157 -10.54 -3.89 -42.67
N GLU A 158 -9.24 -3.61 -42.50
CA GLU A 158 -8.73 -2.28 -42.16
C GLU A 158 -8.96 -1.27 -43.28
N LYS A 159 -8.73 -1.63 -44.54
CA LYS A 159 -9.03 -0.77 -45.69
C LYS A 159 -10.53 -0.48 -45.81
N ARG A 160 -11.40 -1.48 -45.61
CA ARG A 160 -12.86 -1.27 -45.51
C ARG A 160 -13.25 -0.37 -44.35
N LYS A 161 -12.62 -0.52 -43.18
CA LYS A 161 -12.85 0.32 -42.00
C LYS A 161 -12.34 1.76 -42.20
N GLU A 162 -11.28 1.96 -42.96
CA GLU A 162 -10.79 3.29 -43.35
C GLU A 162 -11.70 3.96 -44.40
N GLU A 163 -12.20 3.21 -45.37
CA GLU A 163 -13.15 3.71 -46.36
C GLU A 163 -14.52 4.04 -45.74
N GLU A 164 -15.02 3.21 -44.82
CA GLU A 164 -16.24 3.52 -44.04
C GLU A 164 -16.07 4.73 -43.11
N LYS A 165 -14.86 4.96 -42.56
CA LYS A 165 -14.55 6.17 -41.77
C LYS A 165 -14.47 7.45 -42.60
N LYS A 166 -14.11 7.37 -43.89
CA LYS A 166 -13.98 8.54 -44.77
C LYS A 166 -15.33 9.02 -45.35
N VAL A 167 -16.35 8.16 -45.41
CA VAL A 167 -17.62 8.48 -46.13
C VAL A 167 -18.74 9.00 -45.21
N LYS A 168 -18.64 8.90 -43.89
CA LYS A 168 -19.62 9.49 -42.97
C LYS A 168 -18.95 10.21 -41.81
N VAL A 169 -18.42 11.41 -42.05
CA VAL A 169 -18.27 12.39 -40.96
C VAL A 169 -19.69 12.87 -40.62
N PRO A 170 -20.23 12.57 -39.42
CA PRO A 170 -21.58 12.95 -39.06
C PRO A 170 -21.75 14.48 -39.13
N LEU A 171 -22.90 14.97 -39.60
CA LEU A 171 -23.29 16.38 -39.51
C LEU A 171 -23.12 16.95 -38.08
N LYS A 172 -23.31 16.08 -37.08
CA LYS A 172 -23.06 16.33 -35.65
C LYS A 172 -21.61 16.73 -35.36
N THR A 173 -20.62 16.11 -36.00
CA THR A 173 -19.19 16.41 -35.83
C THR A 173 -18.84 17.77 -36.45
N ARG A 174 -19.50 18.15 -37.56
CA ARG A 174 -19.33 19.45 -38.21
C ARG A 174 -19.90 20.61 -37.38
N LEU A 175 -21.07 20.43 -36.77
CA LEU A 175 -21.69 21.40 -35.86
C LEU A 175 -20.91 21.56 -34.55
N ILE A 176 -20.43 20.44 -33.99
CA ILE A 176 -19.56 20.44 -32.80
C ILE A 176 -18.25 21.18 -33.13
N GLY A 177 -17.59 20.87 -34.26
CA GLY A 177 -16.37 21.56 -34.70
C GLY A 177 -16.55 23.06 -34.91
N ALA A 178 -17.69 23.50 -35.47
CA ALA A 178 -17.99 24.92 -35.66
C ALA A 178 -18.22 25.67 -34.33
N TYR A 179 -18.92 25.03 -33.37
CA TYR A 179 -19.10 25.55 -32.01
C TYR A 179 -17.74 25.72 -31.31
N TRP A 180 -16.88 24.71 -31.37
CA TRP A 180 -15.54 24.78 -30.77
C TRP A 180 -14.66 25.83 -31.45
N SER A 181 -14.73 26.01 -32.78
CA SER A 181 -13.99 27.09 -33.46
C SER A 181 -14.45 28.49 -33.03
N SER A 182 -15.74 28.65 -32.69
CA SER A 182 -16.30 29.91 -32.22
C SER A 182 -15.91 30.19 -30.76
N VAL A 183 -15.90 29.15 -29.91
CA VAL A 183 -15.39 29.24 -28.53
C VAL A 183 -13.90 29.53 -28.53
N ASP A 184 -13.13 28.89 -29.42
CA ASP A 184 -11.69 29.12 -29.59
C ASP A 184 -11.39 30.56 -29.98
N PHE A 185 -12.16 31.15 -30.91
CA PHE A 185 -12.00 32.55 -31.30
C PHE A 185 -12.18 33.50 -30.11
N VAL A 186 -13.11 33.20 -29.20
CA VAL A 186 -13.38 34.00 -28.01
C VAL A 186 -12.33 33.77 -26.90
N MET A 187 -11.82 32.55 -26.75
CA MET A 187 -10.93 32.18 -25.65
C MET A 187 -9.45 32.43 -25.92
N LYS A 188 -9.00 32.41 -27.19
CA LYS A 188 -7.58 32.59 -27.57
C LYS A 188 -6.92 33.85 -27.00
N PRO A 189 -7.56 35.04 -27.02
CA PRO A 189 -6.98 36.26 -26.46
C PRO A 189 -6.74 36.19 -24.94
N LEU A 190 -7.58 35.43 -24.24
CA LEU A 190 -7.45 35.20 -22.80
C LEU A 190 -6.39 34.14 -22.50
N GLU A 191 -6.30 33.11 -23.35
CA GLU A 191 -5.31 32.04 -23.27
C GLU A 191 -3.89 32.63 -23.39
N ASP A 192 -3.64 33.40 -24.46
CA ASP A 192 -2.34 34.00 -24.77
C ASP A 192 -1.85 34.99 -23.68
N ARG A 193 -2.79 35.70 -23.00
CA ARG A 193 -2.44 36.60 -21.88
C ARG A 193 -2.02 35.87 -20.62
N MET A 194 -2.44 34.62 -20.45
CA MET A 194 -2.24 33.85 -19.22
C MET A 194 -1.11 32.83 -19.29
N ASP A 195 -0.66 32.51 -20.49
CA ASP A 195 0.47 31.61 -20.74
C ASP A 195 1.79 32.03 -20.07
N PRO A 196 2.12 33.33 -19.91
CA PRO A 196 3.30 33.75 -19.14
C PRO A 196 3.22 33.40 -17.64
N VAL A 197 2.02 33.22 -17.08
CA VAL A 197 1.80 33.03 -15.64
C VAL A 197 1.63 31.54 -15.30
N LEU A 198 0.85 30.80 -16.11
CA LEU A 198 0.51 29.40 -15.87
C LEU A 198 1.31 28.40 -16.71
N GLY A 199 2.03 28.87 -17.73
CA GLY A 199 2.65 28.01 -18.73
C GLY A 199 1.66 27.51 -19.77
N HIS A 200 2.17 27.03 -20.91
CA HIS A 200 1.34 26.51 -22.00
C HIS A 200 0.62 25.20 -21.65
N THR A 201 1.19 24.42 -20.72
CA THR A 201 0.69 23.08 -20.36
C THR A 201 0.82 22.84 -18.87
N ILE A 202 -0.16 22.16 -18.29
CA ILE A 202 -0.20 21.82 -16.87
C ILE A 202 -0.11 20.31 -16.72
N ASP A 203 0.87 19.84 -15.95
CA ASP A 203 1.00 18.44 -15.56
C ASP A 203 0.03 18.09 -14.42
N PRO A 204 -0.97 17.21 -14.63
CA PRO A 204 -1.86 16.80 -13.56
C PRO A 204 -1.19 15.99 -12.45
N PHE A 205 0.04 15.48 -12.65
CA PHE A 205 0.72 14.61 -11.67
C PHE A 205 1.71 15.34 -10.77
N THR A 206 2.59 16.20 -11.32
CA THR A 206 3.68 16.82 -10.54
C THR A 206 3.44 18.29 -10.17
N ASP A 207 2.56 19.02 -10.86
CA ASP A 207 2.43 20.47 -10.66
C ASP A 207 1.67 20.84 -9.39
N ARG A 208 2.42 21.18 -8.33
CA ARG A 208 1.87 21.64 -7.04
C ARG A 208 0.91 22.83 -7.17
N ARG A 209 1.10 23.70 -8.17
CA ARG A 209 0.22 24.84 -8.44
C ARG A 209 -1.18 24.40 -8.86
N TYR A 210 -1.26 23.35 -9.67
CA TYR A 210 -2.54 22.77 -10.10
C TYR A 210 -3.28 22.14 -8.91
N ILE A 211 -2.59 21.39 -8.05
CA ILE A 211 -3.21 20.83 -6.83
C ILE A 211 -3.68 21.93 -5.88
N ALA A 212 -2.90 23.02 -5.74
CA ALA A 212 -3.33 24.17 -4.94
C ALA A 212 -4.60 24.80 -5.50
N TRP A 213 -4.70 25.01 -6.81
CA TRP A 213 -5.93 25.47 -7.46
C TRP A 213 -7.09 24.49 -7.28
N LEU A 214 -6.82 23.20 -7.48
CA LEU A 214 -7.80 22.14 -7.33
C LEU A 214 -8.33 22.07 -5.88
N SER A 215 -7.53 22.45 -4.88
CA SER A 215 -7.99 22.60 -3.50
C SER A 215 -9.01 23.75 -3.34
N VAL A 216 -8.82 24.88 -4.03
CA VAL A 216 -9.80 25.99 -4.07
C VAL A 216 -11.11 25.55 -4.74
N VAL A 217 -11.02 24.83 -5.87
CA VAL A 217 -12.21 24.26 -6.53
C VAL A 217 -12.93 23.26 -5.63
N THR A 218 -12.18 22.45 -4.90
CA THR A 218 -12.70 21.49 -3.92
C THR A 218 -13.44 22.18 -2.76
N VAL A 219 -12.95 23.34 -2.29
CA VAL A 219 -13.67 24.16 -1.30
C VAL A 219 -15.01 24.66 -1.86
N ALA A 220 -15.04 25.13 -3.11
CA ALA A 220 -16.28 25.54 -3.77
C ALA A 220 -17.27 24.37 -3.95
N ILE A 221 -16.78 23.17 -4.27
CA ILE A 221 -17.59 21.94 -4.32
C ILE A 221 -18.15 21.61 -2.93
N ASN A 222 -17.33 21.65 -1.89
CA ASN A 222 -17.79 21.38 -0.52
C ASN A 222 -18.85 22.40 -0.08
N TYR A 223 -18.66 23.68 -0.38
CA TYR A 223 -19.68 24.71 -0.13
C TYR A 223 -21.01 24.35 -0.80
N ASN A 224 -21.01 24.09 -2.12
CA ASN A 224 -22.23 23.73 -2.83
C ASN A 224 -22.87 22.46 -2.27
N THR A 225 -22.08 21.40 -2.04
CA THR A 225 -22.57 20.11 -1.54
C THR A 225 -23.23 20.20 -0.17
N TRP A 226 -22.69 20.98 0.78
CA TRP A 226 -23.23 21.11 2.13
C TRP A 226 -24.37 22.14 2.22
N PHE A 227 -24.21 23.31 1.59
CA PHE A 227 -25.19 24.38 1.75
C PHE A 227 -26.38 24.24 0.81
N ILE A 228 -26.28 23.55 -0.33
CA ILE A 228 -27.47 23.25 -1.15
C ILE A 228 -28.41 22.33 -0.39
N THR A 229 -27.90 21.26 0.24
CA THR A 229 -28.72 20.31 1.01
C THR A 229 -29.38 20.96 2.22
N VAL A 230 -28.64 21.77 2.99
CA VAL A 230 -29.23 22.57 4.09
C VAL A 230 -30.36 23.46 3.59
N ARG A 231 -30.11 24.22 2.52
CA ARG A 231 -31.07 25.21 2.01
C ARG A 231 -32.27 24.57 1.31
N MET A 232 -32.18 23.32 0.88
CA MET A 232 -33.33 22.59 0.36
C MET A 232 -34.29 22.12 1.46
N CYS A 233 -33.77 21.86 2.67
CA CYS A 233 -34.56 21.26 3.74
C CYS A 233 -34.98 22.28 4.82
N PHE A 234 -34.09 23.20 5.21
CA PHE A 234 -34.35 24.14 6.31
C PHE A 234 -34.79 25.51 5.79
N PRO A 235 -35.68 26.22 6.50
CA PRO A 235 -36.20 27.53 6.11
C PRO A 235 -35.21 28.66 6.48
N TYR A 236 -34.02 28.65 5.89
CA TYR A 236 -32.98 29.67 6.09
C TYR A 236 -33.03 30.81 5.08
N HIS A 237 -34.17 30.99 4.40
CA HIS A 237 -34.41 32.00 3.37
C HIS A 237 -34.99 33.30 3.95
N THR A 238 -34.29 33.91 4.90
CA THR A 238 -34.68 35.22 5.43
C THR A 238 -34.22 36.35 4.51
N GLU A 239 -34.94 37.47 4.49
CA GLU A 239 -34.59 38.64 3.65
C GLU A 239 -33.15 39.15 3.90
N THR A 240 -32.64 38.94 5.11
CA THR A 240 -31.26 39.28 5.50
C THR A 240 -30.21 38.28 5.03
N SER A 241 -30.56 36.99 4.90
CA SER A 241 -29.61 35.93 4.53
C SER A 241 -29.49 35.75 3.03
N ILE A 242 -30.56 36.04 2.28
CA ILE A 242 -30.63 35.91 0.82
C ILE A 242 -29.45 36.63 0.11
N PRO A 243 -29.12 37.91 0.42
CA PRO A 243 -27.98 38.58 -0.21
C PRO A 243 -26.64 37.88 0.07
N ILE A 244 -26.44 37.39 1.29
CA ILE A 244 -25.21 36.68 1.68
C ILE A 244 -25.08 35.39 0.87
N TRP A 245 -26.16 34.62 0.75
CA TRP A 245 -26.19 33.40 -0.07
C TRP A 245 -25.86 33.69 -1.53
N PHE A 246 -26.45 34.74 -2.11
CA PHE A 246 -26.14 35.16 -3.48
C PHE A 246 -24.67 35.51 -3.67
N THR A 247 -24.05 36.25 -2.74
CA THR A 247 -22.62 36.59 -2.86
C THR A 247 -21.72 35.36 -2.82
N MET A 248 -21.98 34.42 -1.92
CA MET A 248 -21.22 33.17 -1.79
C MET A 248 -21.45 32.25 -2.99
N ASP A 249 -22.67 32.23 -3.50
CA ASP A 249 -23.06 31.46 -4.68
C ASP A 249 -22.35 31.97 -5.95
N ILE A 250 -22.32 33.28 -6.17
CA ILE A 250 -21.59 33.91 -7.28
C ILE A 250 -20.10 33.63 -7.16
N LEU A 251 -19.53 33.73 -5.95
CA LEU A 251 -18.11 33.41 -5.71
C LEU A 251 -17.77 31.97 -6.12
N ALA A 252 -18.61 31.00 -5.74
CA ALA A 252 -18.41 29.60 -6.11
C ALA A 252 -18.56 29.37 -7.63
N ASP A 253 -19.51 30.03 -8.29
CA ASP A 253 -19.69 29.96 -9.74
C ASP A 253 -18.50 30.58 -10.50
N VAL A 254 -17.93 31.70 -10.00
CA VAL A 254 -16.70 32.30 -10.55
C VAL A 254 -15.53 31.32 -10.47
N ILE A 255 -15.36 30.60 -9.35
CA ILE A 255 -14.31 29.58 -9.23
C ILE A 255 -14.50 28.47 -10.26
N TYR A 256 -15.73 28.00 -10.48
CA TYR A 256 -16.01 26.97 -11.48
C TYR A 256 -15.76 27.46 -12.91
N PHE A 257 -16.09 28.71 -13.18
CA PHE A 257 -15.85 29.35 -14.47
C PHE A 257 -14.36 29.49 -14.75
N LEU A 258 -13.59 29.98 -13.78
CA LEU A 258 -12.13 30.06 -13.87
C LEU A 258 -11.51 28.66 -14.07
N ASP A 259 -11.99 27.63 -13.39
CA ASP A 259 -11.50 26.27 -13.57
C ASP A 259 -11.76 25.74 -14.99
N ALA A 260 -12.98 25.92 -15.50
CA ALA A 260 -13.39 25.44 -16.82
C ALA A 260 -12.63 26.11 -17.97
N ILE A 261 -12.27 27.39 -17.82
CA ILE A 261 -11.62 28.17 -18.87
C ILE A 261 -10.10 28.08 -18.77
N LEU A 262 -9.55 28.17 -17.57
CA LEU A 262 -8.12 28.36 -17.39
C LEU A 262 -7.37 27.05 -17.25
N PHE A 263 -7.95 26.09 -16.53
CA PHE A 263 -7.25 24.87 -16.13
C PHE A 263 -7.66 23.67 -16.98
N GLN A 264 -8.95 23.42 -17.21
CA GLN A 264 -9.41 22.24 -17.96
C GLN A 264 -8.80 22.11 -19.37
N PRO A 265 -8.65 23.19 -20.18
CA PRO A 265 -8.07 23.10 -21.52
C PRO A 265 -6.56 22.85 -21.53
N ARG A 266 -5.83 23.26 -20.48
CA ARG A 266 -4.37 23.18 -20.38
C ARG A 266 -3.85 21.87 -19.80
N LYS A 267 -4.74 20.95 -19.38
CA LYS A 267 -4.37 19.66 -18.79
C LYS A 267 -3.76 18.74 -19.84
N GLN A 268 -2.55 18.25 -19.58
CA GLN A 268 -1.97 17.16 -20.37
C GLN A 268 -2.55 15.80 -19.98
N PHE A 269 -2.61 14.86 -20.93
CA PHE A 269 -2.94 13.47 -20.64
C PHE A 269 -1.99 12.53 -21.37
N VAL A 270 -1.78 11.35 -20.78
CA VAL A 270 -0.93 10.31 -21.38
C VAL A 270 -1.80 9.35 -22.19
N LYS A 271 -1.50 9.12 -23.46
CA LYS A 271 -2.11 8.05 -24.28
C LYS A 271 -1.02 7.29 -25.00
N GLY A 272 -0.97 5.97 -24.81
CA GLY A 272 -0.03 5.11 -25.54
C GLY A 272 1.44 5.34 -25.20
N GLY A 273 1.73 5.97 -24.05
CA GLY A 273 3.09 6.34 -23.64
C GLY A 273 3.46 7.79 -23.95
N ASP A 274 2.75 8.44 -24.88
CA ASP A 274 3.00 9.83 -25.25
C ASP A 274 2.23 10.80 -24.37
N ILE A 275 2.91 11.86 -23.95
CA ILE A 275 2.32 13.02 -23.28
C ILE A 275 1.69 13.88 -24.39
N ILE A 276 0.39 13.72 -24.57
CA ILE A 276 -0.35 14.52 -25.54
C ILE A 276 -0.74 15.81 -24.84
N VAL A 277 -0.03 16.86 -25.19
CA VAL A 277 -0.49 18.24 -25.00
C VAL A 277 -1.71 18.39 -25.90
N ILE A 278 -2.82 18.87 -25.35
CA ILE A 278 -4.06 19.08 -26.10
C ILE A 278 -3.76 20.09 -27.21
N ASN A 279 -3.43 19.60 -28.39
CA ASN A 279 -3.50 20.36 -29.63
C ASN A 279 -4.91 20.18 -30.21
N LYS A 280 -5.53 21.31 -30.52
CA LYS A 280 -6.96 21.54 -30.81
C LYS A 280 -7.59 20.62 -31.89
N SER A 281 -6.80 19.86 -32.66
CA SER A 281 -7.27 18.95 -33.72
C SER A 281 -7.60 17.52 -33.28
N LEU A 282 -7.27 17.09 -32.05
CA LEU A 282 -7.46 15.70 -31.59
C LEU A 282 -8.76 15.45 -30.79
N PHE A 283 -9.63 16.46 -30.66
CA PHE A 283 -10.93 16.36 -29.97
C PHE A 283 -11.90 15.37 -30.64
N GLU A 284 -11.73 15.09 -31.94
CA GLU A 284 -12.65 14.28 -32.74
C GLU A 284 -12.74 12.80 -32.32
N ASN A 285 -11.74 12.26 -31.59
CA ASN A 285 -11.63 10.82 -31.35
C ASN A 285 -11.83 10.37 -29.89
N ARG A 286 -12.40 11.21 -28.99
CA ARG A 286 -12.49 10.85 -27.57
C ARG A 286 -13.80 11.23 -26.85
N SER A 287 -14.71 10.25 -26.82
CA SER A 287 -16.01 10.31 -26.13
C SER A 287 -15.92 10.59 -24.61
N SER A 288 -14.91 10.07 -23.91
CA SER A 288 -14.81 10.21 -22.44
C SER A 288 -14.45 11.62 -21.97
N TYR A 289 -13.57 12.31 -22.70
CA TYR A 289 -13.20 13.69 -22.38
C TYR A 289 -14.33 14.67 -22.73
N LEU A 290 -15.01 14.40 -23.86
CA LEU A 290 -16.19 15.14 -24.26
C LEU A 290 -17.31 15.05 -23.21
N PHE A 291 -17.55 13.86 -22.63
CA PHE A 291 -18.52 13.67 -21.55
C PHE A 291 -18.19 14.51 -20.31
N ARG A 292 -16.90 14.56 -19.92
CA ARG A 292 -16.46 15.37 -18.77
C ARG A 292 -16.63 16.86 -19.01
N LEU A 293 -16.25 17.34 -20.20
CA LEU A 293 -16.48 18.74 -20.58
C LEU A 293 -17.97 19.08 -20.67
N PHE A 294 -18.81 18.15 -21.16
CA PHE A 294 -20.26 18.35 -21.14
C PHE A 294 -20.80 18.46 -19.72
N ALA A 295 -20.32 17.63 -18.78
CA ALA A 295 -20.68 17.74 -17.37
C ALA A 295 -20.25 19.09 -16.77
N ASP A 296 -19.05 19.58 -17.09
CA ASP A 296 -18.57 20.89 -16.67
C ASP A 296 -19.45 22.03 -17.22
N VAL A 297 -19.84 21.98 -18.50
CA VAL A 297 -20.74 22.97 -19.11
C VAL A 297 -22.13 22.94 -18.47
N ILE A 298 -22.72 21.75 -18.25
CA ILE A 298 -24.02 21.61 -17.60
C ILE A 298 -23.99 22.11 -16.15
N SER A 299 -22.86 21.91 -15.45
CA SER A 299 -22.67 22.39 -14.08
C SER A 299 -22.60 23.92 -13.98
N LEU A 300 -22.24 24.61 -15.07
CA LEU A 300 -22.15 26.06 -15.17
C LEU A 300 -23.42 26.72 -15.70
N LEU A 301 -24.44 25.95 -16.10
CA LEU A 301 -25.70 26.53 -16.58
C LEU A 301 -26.37 27.37 -15.47
N PRO A 302 -26.71 28.64 -15.74
CA PRO A 302 -27.24 29.56 -14.73
C PRO A 302 -28.75 29.33 -14.53
N PHE A 303 -29.13 28.13 -14.08
CA PHE A 303 -30.51 27.83 -13.69
C PHE A 303 -31.00 28.70 -12.50
N ASP A 304 -30.09 29.41 -11.83
CA ASP A 304 -30.41 30.40 -10.81
C ASP A 304 -31.21 31.60 -11.36
N LEU A 305 -31.15 31.87 -12.68
CA LEU A 305 -31.99 32.92 -13.30
C LEU A 305 -33.49 32.61 -13.18
N LEU A 306 -33.86 31.34 -12.98
CA LEU A 306 -35.23 30.91 -12.73
C LEU A 306 -35.77 31.41 -11.37
N TYR A 307 -34.92 31.90 -10.47
CA TYR A 307 -35.35 32.54 -9.22
C TYR A 307 -36.22 33.78 -9.45
N LEU A 308 -36.05 34.47 -10.58
CA LEU A 308 -36.83 35.67 -10.92
C LEU A 308 -38.32 35.35 -11.18
N GLN A 309 -38.64 34.12 -11.60
CA GLN A 309 -40.01 33.72 -11.96
C GLN A 309 -40.65 32.79 -10.92
N PHE A 310 -39.87 31.89 -10.30
CA PHE A 310 -40.39 30.83 -9.41
C PHE A 310 -40.10 31.05 -7.92
N GLY A 311 -39.49 32.19 -7.56
CA GLY A 311 -39.01 32.49 -6.21
C GLY A 311 -37.71 31.78 -5.87
N PHE A 312 -37.14 32.09 -4.69
CA PHE A 312 -35.86 31.51 -4.26
C PHE A 312 -36.04 30.04 -3.86
N LYS A 313 -35.68 29.12 -4.77
CA LYS A 313 -35.73 27.67 -4.54
C LYS A 313 -34.36 27.04 -4.77
N SER A 314 -33.69 26.62 -3.71
CA SER A 314 -32.31 26.10 -3.77
C SER A 314 -32.15 24.80 -4.59
N GLY A 315 -33.24 24.12 -4.96
CA GLY A 315 -33.19 22.95 -5.83
C GLY A 315 -32.72 23.22 -7.26
N PHE A 316 -32.91 24.42 -7.81
CA PHE A 316 -32.44 24.75 -9.17
C PHE A 316 -30.91 24.82 -9.29
N ARG A 317 -30.20 24.89 -8.15
CA ARG A 317 -28.73 24.92 -8.09
C ARG A 317 -28.11 23.52 -8.00
N ALA A 318 -28.90 22.45 -7.96
CA ALA A 318 -28.40 21.07 -7.85
C ALA A 318 -27.50 20.64 -9.02
N ASN A 319 -27.57 21.32 -10.18
CA ASN A 319 -26.69 21.07 -11.34
C ASN A 319 -25.20 21.24 -11.00
N ARG A 320 -24.85 22.05 -9.99
CA ARG A 320 -23.45 22.26 -9.54
C ARG A 320 -22.86 21.01 -8.88
N LEU A 321 -23.69 20.06 -8.42
CA LEU A 321 -23.24 18.81 -7.83
C LEU A 321 -22.66 17.83 -8.87
N LEU A 322 -22.91 18.05 -10.16
CA LEU A 322 -22.32 17.25 -11.25
C LEU A 322 -20.78 17.34 -11.29
N LYS A 323 -20.20 18.36 -10.65
CA LYS A 323 -18.75 18.57 -10.59
C LYS A 323 -18.04 17.71 -9.52
N ILE A 324 -18.73 16.76 -8.88
CA ILE A 324 -18.19 15.91 -7.81
C ILE A 324 -16.96 15.09 -8.22
N ASP A 325 -16.82 14.74 -9.50
CA ASP A 325 -15.64 14.02 -10.01
C ASP A 325 -14.34 14.79 -9.77
N THR A 326 -14.41 16.12 -9.72
CA THR A 326 -13.26 16.99 -9.43
C THR A 326 -12.78 16.86 -7.98
N PHE A 327 -13.70 16.58 -7.03
CA PHE A 327 -13.34 16.27 -5.64
C PHE A 327 -12.60 14.93 -5.55
N PHE A 328 -13.05 13.91 -6.29
CA PHE A 328 -12.36 12.62 -6.31
C PHE A 328 -10.98 12.74 -6.95
N GLU A 329 -10.85 13.49 -8.05
CA GLU A 329 -9.55 13.81 -8.62
C GLU A 329 -8.65 14.50 -7.60
N PHE A 330 -9.13 15.55 -6.93
CA PHE A 330 -8.38 16.22 -5.88
C PHE A 330 -7.92 15.27 -4.78
N SER A 331 -8.84 14.44 -4.28
CA SER A 331 -8.56 13.48 -3.23
C SER A 331 -7.43 12.53 -3.64
N ASP A 332 -7.47 11.96 -4.84
CA ASP A 332 -6.47 11.02 -5.32
C ASP A 332 -5.10 11.69 -5.51
N ARG A 333 -5.09 12.94 -6.00
CA ARG A 333 -3.85 13.72 -6.13
C ARG A 333 -3.24 14.06 -4.79
N LEU A 334 -4.05 14.54 -3.85
CA LEU A 334 -3.59 14.88 -2.51
C LEU A 334 -3.03 13.65 -1.79
N GLU A 335 -3.69 12.49 -1.96
CA GLU A 335 -3.23 11.21 -1.41
C GLU A 335 -1.85 10.81 -1.95
N SER A 336 -1.59 11.01 -3.25
CA SER A 336 -0.32 10.64 -3.89
C SER A 336 0.88 11.51 -3.47
N ILE A 337 0.63 12.71 -2.97
CA ILE A 337 1.68 13.70 -2.66
C ILE A 337 2.01 13.73 -1.18
N LEU A 338 1.02 13.43 -0.34
CA LEU A 338 1.23 13.38 1.10
C LEU A 338 2.14 12.19 1.45
N ALA A 339 3.29 12.49 2.05
CA ALA A 339 4.22 11.47 2.57
C ALA A 339 3.54 10.47 3.53
N LYS A 340 2.44 10.89 4.17
CA LYS A 340 1.59 10.09 5.04
C LYS A 340 0.15 10.02 4.50
N ALA A 341 -0.04 9.29 3.40
CA ALA A 341 -1.33 9.12 2.73
C ALA A 341 -2.49 8.69 3.66
N TYR A 342 -2.19 7.90 4.70
CA TYR A 342 -3.20 7.44 5.66
C TYR A 342 -3.91 8.59 6.41
N ILE A 343 -3.23 9.72 6.65
CA ILE A 343 -3.82 10.88 7.33
C ILE A 343 -4.99 11.42 6.50
N TRP A 344 -4.79 11.55 5.20
CA TRP A 344 -5.83 12.00 4.28
C TRP A 344 -7.00 11.01 4.21
N ARG A 345 -6.71 9.70 4.15
CA ARG A 345 -7.76 8.67 4.17
C ARG A 345 -8.65 8.79 5.41
N VAL A 346 -8.06 9.01 6.60
CA VAL A 346 -8.82 9.23 7.84
C VAL A 346 -9.69 10.49 7.74
N ILE A 347 -9.12 11.62 7.30
CA ILE A 347 -9.87 12.88 7.15
C ILE A 347 -11.04 12.71 6.18
N ARG A 348 -10.81 12.06 5.03
CA ARG A 348 -11.83 11.78 4.02
C ARG A 348 -12.96 10.92 4.57
N THR A 349 -12.66 9.83 5.26
CA THR A 349 -13.66 8.93 5.84
C THR A 349 -14.45 9.62 6.97
N ILE A 350 -13.81 10.44 7.81
CA ILE A 350 -14.52 11.28 8.80
C ILE A 350 -15.42 12.29 8.10
N GLY A 351 -14.95 12.93 7.03
CA GLY A 351 -15.75 13.86 6.23
C GLY A 351 -17.01 13.20 5.66
N TYR A 352 -16.90 11.97 5.12
CA TYR A 352 -18.05 11.21 4.65
C TYR A 352 -19.05 10.88 5.77
N LEU A 353 -18.57 10.51 6.96
CA LEU A 353 -19.43 10.30 8.13
C LEU A 353 -20.19 11.58 8.50
N LEU A 354 -19.48 12.71 8.61
CA LEU A 354 -20.09 13.99 8.96
C LEU A 354 -21.12 14.44 7.90
N PHE A 355 -20.84 14.20 6.61
CA PHE A 355 -21.78 14.50 5.55
C PHE A 355 -23.01 13.58 5.56
N MET A 356 -22.86 12.28 5.86
CA MET A 356 -24.01 11.37 6.01
C MET A 356 -24.88 11.75 7.22
N LEU A 357 -24.27 12.16 8.34
CA LEU A 357 -24.98 12.71 9.49
C LEU A 357 -25.75 13.99 9.12
N HIS A 358 -25.11 14.86 8.33
CA HIS A 358 -25.72 16.07 7.82
C HIS A 358 -26.95 15.77 6.94
N LEU A 359 -26.84 14.85 5.98
CA LEU A 359 -27.97 14.42 5.13
C LEU A 359 -29.10 13.82 5.97
N ASN A 360 -28.77 12.98 6.95
CA ASN A 360 -29.75 12.38 7.84
C ASN A 360 -30.52 13.43 8.65
N ALA A 361 -29.82 14.46 9.14
CA ALA A 361 -30.44 15.59 9.83
C ALA A 361 -31.41 16.35 8.92
N CYS A 362 -31.04 16.55 7.65
CA CYS A 362 -31.89 17.18 6.65
C CYS A 362 -33.16 16.36 6.38
N PHE A 363 -33.02 15.04 6.18
CA PHE A 363 -34.17 14.15 5.99
C PHE A 363 -35.10 14.13 7.20
N TYR A 364 -34.55 14.11 8.42
CA TYR A 364 -35.34 14.15 9.64
C TYR A 364 -36.11 15.47 9.81
N TYR A 365 -35.51 16.60 9.40
CA TYR A 365 -36.23 17.88 9.40
C TYR A 365 -37.39 17.88 8.40
N VAL A 366 -37.18 17.41 7.17
CA VAL A 366 -38.25 17.30 6.16
C VAL A 366 -39.36 16.36 6.64
N ALA A 367 -39.01 15.23 7.27
CA ALA A 367 -39.98 14.33 7.88
C ALA A 367 -40.76 14.99 9.03
N SER A 368 -40.09 15.83 9.82
CA SER A 368 -40.70 16.62 10.89
C SER A 368 -41.66 17.69 10.35
N GLU A 369 -41.28 18.37 9.27
CA GLU A 369 -42.14 19.35 8.61
C GLU A 369 -43.37 18.69 7.98
N TYR A 370 -43.19 17.55 7.31
CA TYR A 370 -44.29 16.77 6.72
C TYR A 370 -45.35 16.34 7.74
N GLN A 371 -44.93 15.96 8.94
CA GLN A 371 -45.82 15.57 10.04
C GLN A 371 -46.40 16.79 10.80
N GLY A 372 -45.76 17.97 10.65
CA GLY A 372 -46.06 19.18 11.38
C GLY A 372 -45.13 19.40 12.58
N ILE A 373 -44.42 20.52 12.57
CA ILE A 373 -43.45 20.91 13.62
C ILE A 373 -44.14 20.99 14.99
N GLY A 374 -43.61 20.28 15.98
CA GLY A 374 -44.17 20.22 17.33
C GLY A 374 -45.46 19.40 17.47
N GLY A 375 -45.89 18.67 16.43
CA GLY A 375 -47.10 17.85 16.48
C GLY A 375 -46.98 16.62 17.40
N THR A 376 -45.81 15.99 17.44
CA THR A 376 -45.52 14.85 18.34
C THR A 376 -44.22 15.06 19.11
N LYS A 377 -43.99 14.24 20.14
CA LYS A 377 -42.73 14.27 20.89
C LYS A 377 -41.52 13.82 20.06
N TRP A 378 -41.74 13.04 18.99
CA TRP A 378 -40.67 12.54 18.12
C TRP A 378 -40.18 13.61 17.15
N VAL A 379 -41.08 14.46 16.63
CA VAL A 379 -40.79 15.54 15.69
C VAL A 379 -40.00 16.68 16.36
N TYR A 380 -39.19 17.41 15.59
CA TYR A 380 -38.62 18.68 16.03
C TYR A 380 -39.70 19.63 16.61
N SER A 381 -39.47 20.12 17.83
CA SER A 381 -40.45 20.90 18.60
C SER A 381 -40.50 22.41 18.28
N GLY A 382 -39.75 22.89 17.28
CA GLY A 382 -39.75 24.31 16.91
C GLY A 382 -38.93 25.24 17.81
N LEU A 383 -38.45 24.75 18.96
CA LEU A 383 -37.66 25.55 19.90
C LEU A 383 -36.16 25.44 19.58
N GLY A 384 -35.41 26.53 19.77
CA GLY A 384 -33.95 26.57 19.54
C GLY A 384 -33.53 26.38 18.07
N SER A 385 -32.25 26.11 17.83
CA SER A 385 -31.74 25.92 16.46
C SER A 385 -32.23 24.60 15.85
N ALA A 386 -33.02 24.70 14.77
CA ALA A 386 -33.56 23.55 14.04
C ALA A 386 -32.46 22.59 13.59
N TYR A 387 -31.42 23.11 12.93
CA TYR A 387 -30.31 22.29 12.45
C TYR A 387 -29.61 21.53 13.57
N LEU A 388 -29.29 22.20 14.69
CA LEU A 388 -28.54 21.57 15.79
C LEU A 388 -29.34 20.44 16.43
N ARG A 389 -30.66 20.60 16.61
CA ARG A 389 -31.52 19.56 17.17
C ARG A 389 -31.71 18.38 16.21
N CYS A 390 -31.90 18.65 14.92
CA CYS A 390 -32.00 17.60 13.91
C CYS A 390 -30.66 16.86 13.73
N TYR A 391 -29.53 17.56 13.82
CA TYR A 391 -28.19 16.96 13.79
C TYR A 391 -27.93 16.09 15.03
N TYR A 392 -28.37 16.53 16.20
CA TYR A 392 -28.31 15.72 17.42
C TYR A 392 -29.11 14.42 17.30
N PHE A 393 -30.32 14.50 16.71
CA PHE A 393 -31.12 13.32 16.39
C PHE A 393 -30.36 12.38 15.45
N ALA A 394 -29.83 12.91 14.33
CA ALA A 394 -29.09 12.15 13.34
C ALA A 394 -27.86 11.43 13.90
N VAL A 395 -27.09 12.09 14.78
CA VAL A 395 -25.95 11.50 15.49
C VAL A 395 -26.39 10.30 16.33
N ARG A 396 -27.46 10.46 17.10
CA ARG A 396 -27.97 9.40 17.98
C ARG A 396 -28.59 8.22 17.23
N SER A 397 -29.22 8.47 16.08
CA SER A 397 -29.78 7.41 15.24
C SER A 397 -28.72 6.70 14.40
N LEU A 398 -27.88 7.44 13.67
CA LEU A 398 -26.97 6.88 12.67
C LEU A 398 -25.78 6.14 13.32
N ILE A 399 -25.31 6.61 14.49
CA ILE A 399 -24.23 5.97 15.25
C ILE A 399 -24.79 4.94 16.28
N ASN A 400 -26.11 4.74 16.33
CA ASN A 400 -26.78 3.79 17.22
C ASN A 400 -26.49 4.01 18.73
N ILE A 401 -26.35 5.27 19.17
CA ILE A 401 -26.23 5.61 20.61
C ILE A 401 -27.56 5.39 21.34
N GLY A 402 -28.68 5.60 20.63
CA GLY A 402 -30.03 5.45 21.17
C GLY A 402 -30.49 6.65 22.02
N GLY A 403 -31.50 6.42 22.87
CA GLY A 403 -32.08 7.46 23.74
C GLY A 403 -32.88 8.52 22.98
N LEU A 404 -33.47 8.16 21.85
CA LEU A 404 -34.39 9.01 21.09
C LEU A 404 -35.81 8.89 21.65
N ASN A 405 -36.64 9.90 21.41
CA ASN A 405 -38.05 9.85 21.77
C ASN A 405 -38.75 8.72 21.01
N GLU A 406 -39.69 8.05 21.66
CA GLU A 406 -40.40 6.92 21.06
C GLU A 406 -41.32 7.40 19.92
N PRO A 407 -41.22 6.80 18.72
CA PRO A 407 -42.13 7.09 17.62
C PRO A 407 -43.51 6.49 17.92
N HIS A 408 -44.58 7.27 17.69
CA HIS A 408 -45.96 6.84 17.96
C HIS A 408 -46.75 6.60 16.68
N THR A 409 -46.46 7.34 15.61
CA THR A 409 -47.17 7.17 14.33
C THR A 409 -46.51 6.13 13.44
N VAL A 410 -47.28 5.50 12.56
CA VAL A 410 -46.76 4.49 11.60
C VAL A 410 -45.64 5.09 10.74
N PHE A 411 -45.76 6.37 10.37
CA PHE A 411 -44.73 7.08 9.61
C PHE A 411 -43.44 7.24 10.41
N GLU A 412 -43.52 7.70 11.67
CA GLU A 412 -42.37 7.85 12.56
C GLU A 412 -41.67 6.52 12.83
N ILE A 413 -42.45 5.46 13.09
CA ILE A 413 -41.93 4.11 13.33
C ILE A 413 -41.19 3.61 12.08
N THR A 414 -41.80 3.74 10.90
CA THR A 414 -41.20 3.31 9.64
C THR A 414 -39.92 4.08 9.35
N PHE A 415 -39.94 5.41 9.48
CA PHE A 415 -38.77 6.26 9.28
C PHE A 415 -37.64 5.90 10.26
N GLN A 416 -37.96 5.78 11.55
CA GLN A 416 -36.98 5.44 12.59
C GLN A 416 -36.36 4.05 12.35
N MET A 417 -37.17 3.07 11.95
CA MET A 417 -36.71 1.72 11.65
C MET A 417 -35.76 1.71 10.44
N THR A 418 -36.14 2.37 9.34
CA THR A 418 -35.27 2.52 8.16
C THR A 418 -33.99 3.27 8.51
N ASN A 419 -34.08 4.32 9.34
CA ASN A 419 -32.93 5.09 9.78
C ASN A 419 -31.93 4.25 10.59
N PHE A 420 -32.42 3.43 11.52
CA PHE A 420 -31.55 2.49 12.25
C PHE A 420 -30.92 1.45 11.33
N PHE A 421 -31.67 0.90 10.36
CA PHE A 421 -31.13 -0.06 9.41
C PHE A 421 -30.01 0.55 8.55
N VAL A 422 -30.24 1.75 8.01
CA VAL A 422 -29.21 2.52 7.27
C VAL A 422 -28.04 2.88 8.16
N GLY A 423 -28.29 3.29 9.41
CA GLY A 423 -27.26 3.63 10.39
C GLY A 423 -26.32 2.47 10.69
N VAL A 424 -26.84 1.27 10.96
CA VAL A 424 -26.03 0.06 11.15
C VAL A 424 -25.15 -0.22 9.94
N PHE A 425 -25.69 -0.11 8.72
CA PHE A 425 -24.92 -0.35 7.49
C PHE A 425 -23.79 0.68 7.29
N VAL A 426 -24.12 1.97 7.40
CA VAL A 426 -23.17 3.08 7.23
C VAL A 426 -22.07 3.00 8.30
N PHE A 427 -22.44 2.84 9.57
CA PHE A 427 -21.48 2.78 10.66
C PHE A 427 -20.57 1.55 10.58
N SER A 428 -21.11 0.37 10.22
CA SER A 428 -20.33 -0.85 10.01
C SER A 428 -19.31 -0.70 8.87
N SER A 429 -19.73 -0.14 7.73
CA SER A 429 -18.84 0.12 6.59
C SER A 429 -17.70 1.08 6.96
N LEU A 430 -18.00 2.13 7.72
CA LEU A 430 -16.99 3.10 8.17
C LEU A 430 -15.97 2.49 9.13
N ILE A 431 -16.40 1.67 10.08
CA ILE A 431 -15.48 0.94 10.98
C ILE A 431 -14.56 0.03 10.17
N GLY A 432 -15.10 -0.69 9.18
CA GLY A 432 -14.31 -1.54 8.29
C GLY A 432 -13.20 -0.77 7.56
N GLN A 433 -13.57 0.35 6.93
CA GLN A 433 -12.60 1.21 6.23
C GLN A 433 -11.54 1.77 7.18
N MET A 434 -11.95 2.22 8.37
CA MET A 434 -10.98 2.75 9.35
C MET A 434 -10.00 1.68 9.84
N ARG A 435 -10.45 0.43 10.00
CA ARG A 435 -9.56 -0.69 10.32
C ARG A 435 -8.50 -0.87 9.24
N ASP A 436 -8.90 -0.85 7.98
CA ASP A 436 -7.98 -1.06 6.85
C ASP A 436 -6.98 0.10 6.72
N VAL A 437 -7.40 1.34 6.96
CA VAL A 437 -6.51 2.51 6.98
C VAL A 437 -5.49 2.43 8.13
N ILE A 438 -5.94 2.05 9.33
CA ILE A 438 -5.05 1.87 10.49
C ILE A 438 -4.06 0.72 10.22
N GLY A 439 -4.54 -0.39 9.67
CA GLY A 439 -3.70 -1.54 9.31
C GLY A 439 -2.61 -1.16 8.30
N ALA A 440 -2.94 -0.37 7.28
CA ALA A 440 -1.97 0.14 6.33
C ALA A 440 -0.96 1.11 6.98
N ALA A 441 -1.41 1.98 7.89
CA ALA A 441 -0.55 2.94 8.58
C ALA A 441 0.47 2.27 9.50
N THR A 442 0.11 1.16 10.14
CA THR A 442 1.00 0.41 11.04
C THR A 442 1.72 -0.75 10.35
N ALA A 443 1.58 -0.93 9.03
CA ALA A 443 2.07 -2.11 8.30
C ALA A 443 3.57 -2.37 8.52
N GLY A 444 4.42 -1.33 8.45
CA GLY A 444 5.87 -1.49 8.66
C GLY A 444 6.22 -1.91 10.10
N GLN A 445 5.57 -1.30 11.09
CA GLN A 445 5.76 -1.66 12.51
C GLN A 445 5.26 -3.07 12.81
N THR A 446 4.13 -3.46 12.22
CA THR A 446 3.61 -4.83 12.32
C THR A 446 4.57 -5.81 11.68
N TYR A 447 5.11 -5.53 10.49
CA TYR A 447 6.12 -6.37 9.83
C TYR A 447 7.35 -6.59 10.71
N PHE A 448 7.91 -5.51 11.28
CA PHE A 448 9.04 -5.59 12.21
C PHE A 448 8.73 -6.49 13.41
N ARG A 449 7.61 -6.25 14.10
CA ARG A 449 7.19 -7.04 15.27
C ARG A 449 6.99 -8.50 14.90
N THR A 450 6.29 -8.79 13.81
CA THR A 450 6.06 -10.16 13.32
C THR A 450 7.37 -10.86 12.98
N SER A 451 8.32 -10.20 12.31
CA SER A 451 9.64 -10.81 11.98
C SER A 451 10.45 -11.12 13.25
N MET A 452 10.48 -10.21 14.20
CA MET A 452 11.14 -10.41 15.49
C MET A 452 10.48 -11.55 16.27
N ASP A 453 9.15 -11.55 16.38
CA ASP A 453 8.38 -12.56 17.12
C ASP A 453 8.56 -13.95 16.50
N ASN A 454 8.55 -14.07 15.17
CA ASN A 454 8.81 -15.33 14.47
C ASN A 454 10.22 -15.87 14.78
N THR A 455 11.22 -14.98 14.80
CA THR A 455 12.61 -15.36 15.12
C THR A 455 12.74 -15.78 16.59
N VAL A 456 12.11 -15.05 17.51
CA VAL A 456 12.09 -15.40 18.93
C VAL A 456 11.36 -16.71 19.16
N ALA A 457 10.22 -16.94 18.51
CA ALA A 457 9.48 -18.19 18.58
C ALA A 457 10.37 -19.36 18.12
N TYR A 458 11.08 -19.23 17.00
CA TYR A 458 12.04 -20.23 16.54
C TYR A 458 13.13 -20.50 17.60
N MET A 459 13.69 -19.46 18.22
CA MET A 459 14.73 -19.63 19.24
C MET A 459 14.23 -20.34 20.50
N VAL A 460 13.00 -20.04 20.92
CA VAL A 460 12.36 -20.68 22.07
C VAL A 460 12.07 -22.15 21.77
N THR A 461 11.51 -22.47 20.60
CA THR A 461 11.27 -23.86 20.18
C THR A 461 12.54 -24.69 20.12
N ASN A 462 13.67 -24.08 19.73
CA ASN A 462 14.97 -24.74 19.67
C ASN A 462 15.79 -24.65 20.98
N ASN A 463 15.20 -24.18 22.09
CA ASN A 463 15.86 -24.06 23.39
C ASN A 463 17.17 -23.24 23.38
N ILE A 464 17.24 -22.20 22.55
CA ILE A 464 18.42 -21.32 22.48
C ILE A 464 18.53 -20.50 23.79
N PRO A 465 19.73 -20.33 24.38
CA PRO A 465 19.90 -19.56 25.62
C PRO A 465 19.41 -18.11 25.54
N SER A 466 18.86 -17.60 26.64
CA SER A 466 18.31 -16.22 26.74
C SER A 466 19.33 -15.13 26.39
N LEU A 467 20.63 -15.37 26.62
CA LEU A 467 21.71 -14.47 26.23
C LEU A 467 21.72 -14.22 24.71
N VAL A 468 21.58 -15.28 23.91
CA VAL A 468 21.56 -15.19 22.44
C VAL A 468 20.23 -14.57 21.98
N GLN A 469 19.12 -14.92 22.63
CA GLN A 469 17.81 -14.32 22.32
C GLN A 469 17.81 -12.80 22.54
N ASN A 470 18.36 -12.33 23.66
CA ASN A 470 18.47 -10.90 23.97
C ASN A 470 19.39 -10.18 22.98
N ARG A 471 20.49 -10.83 22.56
CA ARG A 471 21.38 -10.30 21.53
C ARG A 471 20.65 -10.14 20.19
N VAL A 472 19.92 -11.16 19.73
CA VAL A 472 19.13 -11.09 18.49
C VAL A 472 18.06 -10.00 18.58
N ARG A 473 17.34 -9.89 19.71
CA ARG A 473 16.36 -8.82 19.94
C ARG A 473 17.00 -7.43 19.86
N THR A 474 18.16 -7.25 20.48
CA THR A 474 18.92 -5.99 20.44
C THR A 474 19.32 -5.63 19.01
N TRP A 475 19.75 -6.61 18.22
CA TRP A 475 20.05 -6.41 16.80
C TRP A 475 18.82 -5.97 16.02
N TYR A 476 17.68 -6.65 16.18
CA TYR A 476 16.42 -6.26 15.52
C TYR A 476 16.00 -4.83 15.88
N THR A 477 15.93 -4.50 17.17
CA THR A 477 15.53 -3.17 17.64
C THR A 477 16.46 -2.09 17.11
N TYR A 478 17.78 -2.27 17.23
CA TYR A 478 18.74 -1.27 16.77
C TYR A 478 18.71 -1.12 15.24
N THR A 479 18.60 -2.22 14.49
CA THR A 479 18.50 -2.20 13.02
C THR A 479 17.28 -1.40 12.58
N TRP A 480 16.13 -1.64 13.22
CA TRP A 480 14.91 -0.90 12.96
C TRP A 480 15.03 0.58 13.31
N ASP A 481 15.59 0.92 14.47
CA ASP A 481 15.76 2.31 14.90
C ASP A 481 16.78 3.08 14.03
N ALA A 482 17.80 2.38 13.51
CA ALA A 482 18.85 2.99 12.69
C ALA A 482 18.50 3.10 11.20
N GLN A 483 17.79 2.12 10.63
CA GLN A 483 17.50 2.04 9.19
C GLN A 483 16.02 2.23 8.84
N GLY A 484 15.09 2.03 9.79
CA GLY A 484 13.65 2.05 9.53
C GLY A 484 13.14 0.86 8.70
N MET A 485 14.00 -0.11 8.40
CA MET A 485 13.72 -1.33 7.64
C MET A 485 14.71 -2.42 8.04
N LEU A 486 14.35 -3.69 7.78
CA LEU A 486 15.22 -4.84 8.06
C LEU A 486 16.09 -5.24 6.87
N ASP A 487 15.60 -5.04 5.64
CA ASP A 487 16.34 -5.30 4.40
C ASP A 487 16.03 -4.20 3.36
N GLU A 488 17.07 -3.49 2.94
CA GLU A 488 16.99 -2.44 1.92
C GLU A 488 16.92 -3.05 0.50
N SER A 489 17.45 -4.25 0.32
CA SER A 489 17.53 -4.94 -0.98
C SER A 489 16.14 -5.26 -1.52
N GLU A 490 15.24 -5.74 -0.65
CA GLU A 490 13.84 -6.06 -1.00
C GLU A 490 13.07 -4.85 -1.57
N LEU A 491 13.42 -3.64 -1.12
CA LEU A 491 12.83 -2.39 -1.64
C LEU A 491 13.42 -2.03 -3.01
N LEU A 492 14.74 -2.11 -3.14
CA LEU A 492 15.45 -1.67 -4.34
C LEU A 492 15.27 -2.62 -5.53
N GLU A 493 15.07 -3.92 -5.30
CA GLU A 493 14.87 -4.93 -6.35
C GLU A 493 13.54 -4.76 -7.11
N LYS A 494 12.54 -4.11 -6.52
CA LYS A 494 11.24 -3.85 -7.16
C LYS A 494 11.31 -2.77 -8.24
N MET A 495 12.39 -2.00 -8.30
CA MET A 495 12.55 -0.87 -9.22
C MET A 495 13.41 -1.23 -10.44
N PRO A 496 13.16 -0.62 -11.62
CA PRO A 496 14.05 -0.74 -12.77
C PRO A 496 15.47 -0.26 -12.44
N LEU A 497 16.47 -0.86 -13.11
CA LEU A 497 17.90 -0.61 -12.88
C LEU A 497 18.26 0.88 -12.93
N VAL A 498 17.70 1.64 -13.88
CA VAL A 498 17.99 3.07 -14.04
C VAL A 498 17.60 3.87 -12.80
N MET A 499 16.41 3.62 -12.23
CA MET A 499 15.93 4.31 -11.03
C MET A 499 16.74 3.91 -9.80
N ARG A 500 17.03 2.62 -9.64
CA ARG A 500 17.86 2.12 -8.54
C ARG A 500 19.28 2.72 -8.57
N THR A 501 19.86 2.87 -9.76
CA THR A 501 21.18 3.49 -9.96
C THR A 501 21.16 4.96 -9.56
N ALA A 502 20.14 5.71 -9.96
CA ALA A 502 19.98 7.11 -9.58
C ALA A 502 19.90 7.27 -8.05
N ILE A 503 19.14 6.43 -7.36
CA ILE A 503 19.03 6.43 -5.89
C ILE A 503 20.39 6.10 -5.24
N ALA A 504 21.07 5.06 -5.71
CA ALA A 504 22.36 4.64 -5.14
C ALA A 504 23.43 5.75 -5.28
N VAL A 505 23.44 6.43 -6.42
CA VAL A 505 24.33 7.56 -6.70
C VAL A 505 24.06 8.72 -5.73
N ASP A 506 22.79 9.10 -5.57
CA ASP A 506 22.41 10.24 -4.73
C ASP A 506 22.71 10.00 -3.23
N ILE A 507 22.49 8.77 -2.75
CA ILE A 507 22.71 8.43 -1.33
C ILE A 507 24.20 8.32 -0.99
N ASN A 508 24.98 7.59 -1.79
CA ASN A 508 26.29 7.09 -1.34
C ASN A 508 27.49 7.56 -2.16
N LEU A 509 27.32 8.09 -3.39
CA LEU A 509 28.47 8.38 -4.27
C LEU A 509 29.45 9.39 -3.66
N ALA A 510 28.93 10.45 -3.04
CA ALA A 510 29.76 11.49 -2.42
C ALA A 510 30.59 10.95 -1.25
N THR A 511 30.09 9.94 -0.53
CA THR A 511 30.83 9.27 0.55
C THR A 511 31.92 8.38 -0.02
N PHE A 512 31.60 7.63 -1.09
CA PHE A 512 32.53 6.70 -1.73
C PHE A 512 33.71 7.40 -2.41
N GLN A 513 33.48 8.55 -3.05
CA GLN A 513 34.54 9.35 -3.66
C GLN A 513 35.55 9.90 -2.66
N LYS A 514 35.15 10.10 -1.40
CA LYS A 514 36.03 10.60 -0.33
C LYS A 514 36.97 9.52 0.23
N ILE A 515 36.62 8.25 0.06
CA ILE A 515 37.40 7.12 0.57
C ILE A 515 38.75 7.06 -0.16
N ASP A 516 39.84 7.05 0.61
CA ASP A 516 41.20 7.10 0.06
C ASP A 516 41.50 5.96 -0.92
N LEU A 517 40.99 4.76 -0.66
CA LEU A 517 41.15 3.59 -1.53
C LEU A 517 40.62 3.85 -2.94
N PHE A 518 39.48 4.53 -3.07
CA PHE A 518 38.79 4.75 -4.34
C PHE A 518 39.16 6.05 -5.07
N LYS A 519 39.98 6.92 -4.45
CA LYS A 519 40.46 8.14 -5.12
C LYS A 519 41.20 7.81 -6.42
N GLY A 520 40.87 8.47 -7.52
CA GLY A 520 41.50 8.23 -8.82
C GLY A 520 41.03 6.98 -9.55
N CYS A 521 40.01 6.27 -9.04
CA CYS A 521 39.26 5.31 -9.83
C CYS A 521 38.20 6.03 -10.68
N ASP A 522 37.79 5.39 -11.77
CA ASP A 522 36.70 5.90 -12.61
C ASP A 522 35.37 5.97 -11.84
N GLN A 523 34.58 7.01 -12.10
CA GLN A 523 33.30 7.24 -11.43
C GLN A 523 32.28 6.14 -11.79
N GLN A 524 32.26 5.66 -13.04
CA GLN A 524 31.32 4.61 -13.46
C GLN A 524 31.57 3.30 -12.70
N MET A 525 32.84 2.93 -12.47
CA MET A 525 33.18 1.80 -11.63
C MET A 525 32.60 1.92 -10.20
N LEU A 526 32.62 3.13 -9.62
CA LEU A 526 32.05 3.36 -8.29
C LEU A 526 30.53 3.20 -8.31
N VAL A 527 29.86 3.66 -9.36
CA VAL A 527 28.41 3.47 -9.53
C VAL A 527 28.05 1.98 -9.62
N ASP A 528 28.78 1.21 -10.42
CA ASP A 528 28.58 -0.23 -10.56
C ASP A 528 28.83 -0.98 -9.24
N MET A 529 29.81 -0.52 -8.46
CA MET A 529 30.10 -1.08 -7.13
C MET A 529 28.98 -0.75 -6.14
N LEU A 530 28.46 0.48 -6.13
CA LEU A 530 27.38 0.89 -5.22
C LEU A 530 26.13 0.01 -5.35
N LEU A 531 25.83 -0.45 -6.55
CA LEU A 531 24.69 -1.32 -6.84
C LEU A 531 24.82 -2.74 -6.24
N ARG A 532 26.03 -3.18 -5.87
CA ARG A 532 26.31 -4.52 -5.32
C ARG A 532 26.62 -4.52 -3.82
N LEU A 533 26.58 -3.36 -3.17
CA LEU A 533 26.86 -3.26 -1.75
C LEU A 533 25.67 -3.73 -0.91
N LYS A 534 25.97 -4.46 0.16
CA LYS A 534 24.99 -4.84 1.18
C LYS A 534 25.28 -4.08 2.48
N SER A 535 24.27 -3.46 3.08
CA SER A 535 24.42 -2.80 4.38
C SER A 535 24.17 -3.82 5.50
N ILE A 536 25.12 -4.00 6.42
CA ILE A 536 25.01 -4.92 7.56
C ILE A 536 25.37 -4.18 8.86
N ILE A 537 24.57 -4.39 9.90
CA ILE A 537 24.80 -3.84 11.23
C ILE A 537 25.38 -4.90 12.16
N TYR A 538 26.48 -4.54 12.83
CA TYR A 538 27.12 -5.33 13.88
C TYR A 538 26.89 -4.71 15.27
N LEU A 539 26.70 -5.57 16.27
CA LEU A 539 26.53 -5.16 17.66
C LEU A 539 27.88 -4.86 18.34
N PRO A 540 27.89 -4.05 19.41
CA PRO A 540 29.09 -3.82 20.20
C PRO A 540 29.68 -5.14 20.69
N GLY A 541 30.97 -5.33 20.43
CA GLY A 541 31.69 -6.52 20.86
C GLY A 541 31.73 -7.66 19.84
N ASP A 542 30.96 -7.59 18.76
CA ASP A 542 30.93 -8.62 17.73
C ASP A 542 32.23 -8.64 16.91
N PHE A 543 32.75 -9.84 16.67
CA PHE A 543 33.85 -10.03 15.74
C PHE A 543 33.33 -10.01 14.30
N VAL A 544 33.69 -8.97 13.55
CA VAL A 544 33.38 -8.85 12.12
C VAL A 544 34.29 -9.79 11.33
N VAL A 545 35.57 -9.84 11.71
CA VAL A 545 36.60 -10.64 11.05
C VAL A 545 37.45 -11.32 12.10
N LYS A 546 37.76 -12.61 11.91
CA LYS A 546 38.76 -13.32 12.72
C LYS A 546 39.99 -13.67 11.89
N LYS A 547 41.15 -13.61 12.53
CA LYS A 547 42.44 -13.99 11.97
C LYS A 547 42.41 -15.46 11.57
N GLY A 548 42.86 -15.76 10.35
CA GLY A 548 42.89 -17.12 9.80
C GLY A 548 41.64 -17.51 9.01
N ASP A 549 40.51 -16.81 9.16
CA ASP A 549 39.30 -17.07 8.37
C ASP A 549 39.53 -16.74 6.89
N ILE A 550 38.73 -17.32 6.00
CA ILE A 550 38.82 -17.04 4.56
C ILE A 550 38.18 -15.68 4.26
N GLY A 551 38.94 -14.76 3.67
CA GLY A 551 38.48 -13.42 3.32
C GLY A 551 37.70 -13.37 2.02
N LYS A 552 36.38 -13.52 2.08
CA LYS A 552 35.48 -13.48 0.90
C LYS A 552 34.94 -12.11 0.56
N GLU A 553 35.08 -11.14 1.46
CA GLU A 553 34.39 -9.84 1.39
C GLU A 553 35.33 -8.72 1.87
N MET A 554 35.04 -7.48 1.51
CA MET A 554 35.63 -6.29 2.12
C MET A 554 34.53 -5.47 2.80
N TYR A 555 34.95 -4.67 3.78
CA TYR A 555 34.04 -3.88 4.59
C TYR A 555 34.40 -2.40 4.51
N ILE A 556 33.39 -1.55 4.35
CA ILE A 556 33.52 -0.10 4.36
C ILE A 556 32.68 0.41 5.52
N ILE A 557 33.26 1.21 6.40
CA ILE A 557 32.56 1.70 7.59
C ILE A 557 31.69 2.89 7.19
N LYS A 558 30.36 2.71 7.20
CA LYS A 558 29.39 3.78 6.96
C LYS A 558 29.23 4.65 8.21
N SER A 559 29.02 4.02 9.36
CA SER A 559 28.90 4.69 10.65
C SER A 559 29.35 3.79 11.80
N GLY A 560 29.77 4.40 12.91
CA GLY A 560 30.36 3.69 14.04
C GLY A 560 31.87 3.52 13.92
N ALA A 561 32.42 2.61 14.72
CA ALA A 561 33.85 2.34 14.78
C ALA A 561 34.12 0.86 15.04
N VAL A 562 35.21 0.35 14.46
CA VAL A 562 35.70 -1.01 14.67
C VAL A 562 37.16 -0.96 15.13
N GLN A 563 37.57 -1.94 15.90
CA GLN A 563 38.90 -2.05 16.49
C GLN A 563 39.60 -3.28 15.96
N VAL A 564 40.84 -3.09 15.49
CA VAL A 564 41.73 -4.19 15.14
C VAL A 564 42.40 -4.64 16.44
N VAL A 565 42.14 -5.88 16.83
CA VAL A 565 42.58 -6.43 18.11
C VAL A 565 43.55 -7.60 17.92
N GLY A 566 44.41 -7.83 18.91
CA GLY A 566 45.24 -9.03 19.00
C GLY A 566 45.95 -9.15 20.34
N GLY A 567 47.09 -9.84 20.33
CA GLY A 567 47.76 -10.30 21.56
C GLY A 567 47.16 -11.60 22.11
N PRO A 568 47.76 -12.16 23.18
CA PRO A 568 47.13 -13.22 23.96
C PRO A 568 45.78 -12.69 24.50
N ASP A 569 44.69 -13.36 24.14
CA ASP A 569 43.30 -13.03 24.51
C ASP A 569 42.65 -11.79 23.86
N ASN A 570 43.16 -11.28 22.73
CA ASN A 570 42.56 -10.13 22.00
C ASN A 570 42.41 -8.85 22.85
N SER A 571 43.25 -8.70 23.88
CA SER A 571 43.22 -7.57 24.81
C SER A 571 43.88 -6.30 24.26
N ILE A 572 44.78 -6.43 23.28
CA ILE A 572 45.53 -5.32 22.72
C ILE A 572 44.78 -4.75 21.52
N VAL A 573 44.37 -3.49 21.60
CA VAL A 573 43.80 -2.73 20.48
C VAL A 573 44.94 -2.06 19.72
N PHE A 574 45.14 -2.45 18.47
CA PHE A 574 46.17 -1.85 17.61
C PHE A 574 45.70 -0.52 17.02
N VAL A 575 44.51 -0.52 16.43
CA VAL A 575 43.95 0.64 15.69
C VAL A 575 42.44 0.64 15.83
N THR A 576 41.86 1.84 15.99
CA THR A 576 40.41 2.05 15.87
C THR A 576 40.12 2.71 14.52
N LEU A 577 39.39 2.00 13.65
CA LEU A 577 38.92 2.48 12.36
C LEU A 577 37.56 3.16 12.53
N LYS A 578 37.41 4.35 11.95
CA LYS A 578 36.18 5.14 11.99
C LYS A 578 35.49 5.14 10.62
N ALA A 579 34.32 5.77 10.54
CA ALA A 579 33.59 5.95 9.29
C ALA A 579 34.48 6.50 8.15
N GLY A 580 34.29 5.95 6.95
CA GLY A 580 35.11 6.27 5.76
C GLY A 580 36.37 5.40 5.60
N CYS A 581 36.78 4.67 6.63
CA CYS A 581 37.85 3.68 6.50
C CYS A 581 37.33 2.38 5.87
N VAL A 582 38.23 1.71 5.15
CA VAL A 582 38.02 0.38 4.55
C VAL A 582 38.88 -0.63 5.29
N PHE A 583 38.39 -1.85 5.44
CA PHE A 583 39.18 -2.97 5.94
C PHE A 583 38.82 -4.29 5.27
N GLY A 584 39.77 -5.23 5.26
CA GLY A 584 39.61 -6.53 4.63
C GLY A 584 39.95 -6.55 3.13
N GLU A 585 40.40 -5.42 2.58
CA GLU A 585 40.87 -5.19 1.21
C GLU A 585 42.09 -6.03 0.86
N ILE A 586 42.98 -6.30 1.82
CA ILE A 586 44.23 -7.05 1.62
C ILE A 586 43.94 -8.46 1.08
N SER A 587 42.94 -9.14 1.64
CA SER A 587 42.58 -10.51 1.23
C SER A 587 41.88 -10.58 -0.14
N LEU A 588 41.37 -9.44 -0.62
CA LEU A 588 40.76 -9.35 -1.95
C LEU A 588 41.79 -9.03 -3.03
N LEU A 589 42.71 -8.11 -2.78
CA LEU A 589 43.65 -7.57 -3.77
C LEU A 589 44.95 -8.39 -3.89
N GLN A 590 45.39 -9.05 -2.82
CA GLN A 590 46.65 -9.80 -2.78
C GLN A 590 46.44 -11.23 -3.29
N SER A 591 46.31 -11.37 -4.60
CA SER A 591 46.14 -12.67 -5.27
C SER A 591 47.51 -13.24 -5.65
N SER A 592 48.22 -13.91 -4.73
CA SER A 592 49.45 -14.64 -5.09
C SER A 592 49.98 -15.60 -4.02
N LYS A 593 50.12 -16.86 -4.45
CA LYS A 593 51.04 -17.95 -4.05
C LYS A 593 51.27 -18.34 -2.56
N ASP A 594 51.20 -17.46 -1.58
CA ASP A 594 51.59 -17.76 -0.18
C ASP A 594 50.51 -17.41 0.86
N GLY A 595 49.28 -17.91 0.69
CA GLY A 595 48.25 -17.83 1.73
C GLY A 595 47.38 -16.57 1.75
N GLY A 596 47.38 -15.76 0.68
CA GLY A 596 46.68 -14.47 0.56
C GLY A 596 45.14 -14.47 0.64
N ASN A 597 44.49 -15.63 0.83
CA ASN A 597 43.02 -15.70 0.98
C ASN A 597 42.55 -15.77 2.44
N ARG A 598 43.48 -15.68 3.41
CA ARG A 598 43.15 -15.68 4.84
C ARG A 598 43.26 -14.29 5.45
N ARG A 599 42.41 -14.01 6.43
CA ARG A 599 42.38 -12.76 7.20
C ARG A 599 43.60 -12.66 8.11
N THR A 600 44.25 -11.50 8.11
CA THR A 600 45.53 -11.27 8.80
C THR A 600 45.36 -10.83 10.26
N ALA A 601 44.20 -10.27 10.63
CA ALA A 601 43.94 -9.72 11.95
C ALA A 601 42.50 -9.97 12.42
N ASN A 602 42.27 -9.87 13.73
CA ASN A 602 40.93 -9.86 14.32
C ASN A 602 40.39 -8.44 14.31
N VAL A 603 39.15 -8.26 13.85
CA VAL A 603 38.44 -6.97 13.83
C VAL A 603 37.15 -7.12 14.61
N LYS A 604 36.98 -6.29 15.64
CA LYS A 604 35.85 -6.31 16.57
C LYS A 604 35.11 -4.97 16.50
N ALA A 605 33.78 -4.99 16.51
CA ALA A 605 32.98 -3.78 16.60
C ALA A 605 33.13 -3.14 17.99
N TYR A 606 33.47 -1.85 18.04
CA TYR A 606 33.61 -1.12 19.31
C TYR A 606 32.24 -0.75 19.88
N GLY A 607 31.37 -0.22 19.03
CA GLY A 607 29.97 0.06 19.31
C GLY A 607 29.07 -0.59 18.26
N PHE A 608 27.86 -0.07 18.09
CA PHE A 608 27.04 -0.41 16.95
C PHE A 608 27.71 0.13 15.68
N ALA A 609 28.02 -0.75 14.74
CA ALA A 609 28.74 -0.41 13.52
C ALA A 609 27.90 -0.79 12.31
N ASN A 610 27.63 0.19 11.43
CA ASN A 610 26.99 -0.05 10.15
C ASN A 610 28.07 -0.13 9.07
N LEU A 611 28.16 -1.29 8.43
CA LEU A 611 29.19 -1.61 7.44
C LEU A 611 28.54 -1.87 6.09
N PHE A 612 29.16 -1.37 5.02
CA PHE A 612 28.88 -1.87 3.69
C PHE A 612 29.80 -3.05 3.39
N VAL A 613 29.20 -4.13 2.91
CA VAL A 613 29.88 -5.37 2.53
C VAL A 613 29.90 -5.46 1.01
N LEU A 614 31.10 -5.68 0.46
CA LEU A 614 31.30 -5.99 -0.95
C LEU A 614 31.94 -7.36 -1.09
N GLU A 615 31.30 -8.26 -1.83
CA GLU A 615 31.82 -9.59 -2.08
C GLU A 615 33.01 -9.55 -3.06
N LYS A 616 33.98 -10.45 -2.86
CA LYS A 616 35.16 -10.61 -3.74
C LYS A 616 34.73 -10.80 -5.18
N LYS A 617 33.80 -11.73 -5.42
CA LYS A 617 33.30 -12.06 -6.75
C LYS A 617 32.76 -10.82 -7.46
N ASP A 618 31.91 -10.07 -6.77
CA ASP A 618 31.30 -8.85 -7.30
C ASP A 618 32.33 -7.78 -7.66
N LEU A 619 33.33 -7.59 -6.79
CA LEU A 619 34.43 -6.67 -7.08
C LEU A 619 35.22 -7.12 -8.32
N PHE A 620 35.61 -8.39 -8.41
CA PHE A 620 36.37 -8.89 -9.56
C PHE A 620 35.58 -8.80 -10.87
N ASP A 621 34.28 -9.11 -10.85
CA ASP A 621 33.41 -8.96 -12.02
C ASP A 621 33.39 -7.51 -12.53
N ILE A 622 33.36 -6.52 -11.63
CA ILE A 622 33.42 -5.10 -12.00
C ILE A 622 34.80 -4.74 -12.54
N LEU A 623 35.87 -5.15 -11.87
CA LEU A 623 37.24 -4.78 -12.25
C LEU A 623 37.66 -5.28 -13.63
N VAL A 624 37.08 -6.38 -14.11
CA VAL A 624 37.28 -6.87 -15.49
C VAL A 624 36.91 -5.80 -16.54
N HIS A 625 35.89 -4.98 -16.26
CA HIS A 625 35.45 -3.91 -17.15
C HIS A 625 36.26 -2.62 -17.02
N TYR A 626 36.97 -2.42 -15.90
CA TYR A 626 37.72 -1.19 -15.60
C TYR A 626 39.20 -1.49 -15.25
N PRO A 627 40.01 -1.93 -16.22
CA PRO A 627 41.39 -2.38 -15.98
C PRO A 627 42.32 -1.27 -15.46
N GLU A 628 42.08 -0.01 -15.82
CA GLU A 628 42.87 1.12 -15.29
C GLU A 628 42.60 1.35 -13.79
N SER A 629 41.34 1.32 -13.38
CA SER A 629 40.96 1.42 -11.96
C SER A 629 41.49 0.22 -11.17
N GLN A 630 41.53 -0.98 -11.77
CA GLN A 630 42.16 -2.15 -11.15
C GLN A 630 43.65 -1.92 -10.85
N LYS A 631 44.41 -1.31 -11.77
CA LYS A 631 45.82 -0.97 -11.54
C LYS A 631 45.97 0.04 -10.40
N VAL A 632 45.10 1.05 -10.31
CA VAL A 632 45.08 2.04 -9.23
C VAL A 632 44.82 1.36 -7.88
N LEU A 633 43.80 0.51 -7.81
CA LEU A 633 43.46 -0.25 -6.61
C LEU A 633 44.57 -1.21 -6.20
N ALA A 634 45.20 -1.91 -7.15
CA ALA A 634 46.31 -2.81 -6.86
C ALA A 634 47.53 -2.07 -6.28
N ARG A 635 47.86 -0.89 -6.82
CA ARG A 635 48.93 -0.02 -6.29
C ARG A 635 48.60 0.49 -4.89
N LYS A 636 47.36 0.92 -4.65
CA LYS A 636 46.92 1.41 -3.33
C LYS A 636 46.81 0.30 -2.30
N GLY A 637 46.40 -0.91 -2.71
CA GLY A 637 46.35 -2.08 -1.83
C GLY A 637 47.72 -2.57 -1.36
N THR A 638 48.81 -2.23 -2.07
CA THR A 638 50.19 -2.50 -1.63
C THR A 638 50.78 -1.37 -0.78
N GLN A 639 50.15 -0.20 -0.80
CA GLN A 639 50.62 1.01 -0.14
C GLN A 639 49.66 1.34 1.00
N ASP A 640 49.76 0.58 2.11
CA ASP A 640 48.92 0.68 3.32
C ASP A 640 48.37 2.10 3.60
N GLN A 641 47.12 2.36 3.21
CA GLN A 641 46.43 3.64 3.39
C GLN A 641 45.47 3.54 4.57
N CYS A 642 46.04 3.46 5.76
CA CYS A 642 45.39 4.01 6.94
C CYS A 642 46.43 4.90 7.63
N PRO A 643 46.11 6.14 8.05
CA PRO A 643 47.06 7.03 8.73
C PRO A 643 47.55 6.48 10.09
N ALA A 644 47.20 5.26 10.46
CA ALA A 644 47.71 4.54 11.62
C ALA A 644 49.06 3.82 11.36
N ARG A 645 49.98 4.42 10.58
CA ARG A 645 51.38 4.02 10.58
C ARG A 645 52.08 4.59 11.82
N ILE A 646 51.61 4.15 12.99
CA ILE A 646 52.38 4.15 14.25
C ILE A 646 52.19 2.76 14.86
N MET A 647 52.74 1.74 14.19
CA MET A 647 53.28 0.61 14.95
C MET A 647 54.80 0.81 14.98
N PRO A 648 55.42 0.91 16.16
CA PRO A 648 56.87 0.88 16.25
C PRO A 648 57.37 -0.45 15.65
N LYS A 649 58.55 -0.39 15.03
CA LYS A 649 59.20 -1.50 14.32
C LYS A 649 59.78 -2.67 15.16
N PRO A 650 59.56 -2.91 16.48
CA PRO A 650 60.21 -4.03 17.14
C PRO A 650 59.26 -5.21 17.43
N TYR A 651 58.53 -5.77 16.47
CA TYR A 651 57.88 -7.10 16.66
C TYR A 651 57.76 -7.96 15.39
N TRP A 652 58.54 -7.65 14.35
CA TRP A 652 58.61 -8.47 13.11
C TRP A 652 59.94 -9.22 12.92
N LYS A 653 60.95 -9.00 13.76
CA LYS A 653 62.18 -9.81 13.76
C LYS A 653 61.97 -11.05 14.63
N GLY A 654 61.43 -12.11 14.04
CA GLY A 654 61.32 -13.41 14.71
C GLY A 654 60.83 -14.57 13.85
N TYR A 655 60.27 -14.31 12.66
CA TYR A 655 59.64 -15.36 11.85
C TYR A 655 60.17 -15.50 10.41
N LEU A 656 61.30 -14.86 10.07
CA LEU A 656 61.93 -14.93 8.74
C LEU A 656 63.36 -15.51 8.77
N SER A 657 63.71 -16.30 9.78
CA SER A 657 65.04 -16.94 9.89
C SER A 657 64.98 -18.45 10.17
N ALA A 658 63.94 -19.13 9.70
CA ALA A 658 63.92 -20.59 9.65
C ALA A 658 63.22 -21.06 8.37
N GLY A 659 64.00 -21.47 7.38
CA GLY A 659 63.51 -22.16 6.17
C GLY A 659 63.91 -21.50 4.86
N PHE A 660 65.17 -21.74 4.47
CA PHE A 660 65.88 -21.41 3.21
C PHE A 660 66.25 -19.95 2.94
#